data_AF-A0A4R2NRS3-F1
#
_entry.id   AF-A0A4R2NRS3-F1
#
_cell.length_a   1.000
_cell.length_b   1.000
_cell.length_c   1.000
_cell.angle_alpha   90.00
_cell.angle_beta   90.00
_cell.angle_gamma   90.00
#
_symmetry.space_group_name_H-M   'P 1'
#
loop_
_entity.id
_entity.type
_entity.pdbx_description
1 polymer ?
#
loop_
_entity_poly.entity_id
_entity_poly.type
_entity_poly.pdbx_seq_one_letter_code
_entity_poly.pdbx_strand_id
1 'polypeptide(L)'
;MEKLKQGWLAIVLISLFSSLAISYIIGGFLYQIVKKLNVSLVDALKQPIEIYQTILGDENLKIVFPFIPIALFCAAIYLFRKNIFDISFKSASDFGVKGTAKWGNPLLMLDGKTLSKHADFSKGDYGKGLEMEEGIIIGKVPKKSKALILPKHTKLDTMNVYVNGPSGSGKGQSYVMSNLVSIRNECIINIDPKGENYHVTSQLKRDQGYRVYQIDFADFSSAKYNPLDYVKNDEDAQKVSDIISKNSTKDGKEDFFKERAQKLLAGLISYVKSEFPKEQANMAQVINVFNQHVSDPKKCDEWLDDMPDENPAKGLLISVLGDLTSMNTRSGISSSFQSMISIFQLNRIKEMTKTSDFSFDEFQKHKSVLYVKIAVPTNPYASLTSVFFSQMIDRFFELGDINPIPELDIPVHFLLDEFPNIGKIDGYENTLSLCRGYKIYMHTIVQDISQLQDKKLYGKEATKTIISNHSAILILKVGEKEGAKYWSDWIDATTVKYKSESTSVSKQGKTTNRSDVYEKRALLPANELMSMEKNIAYLLLKGKDPLKIEKAWQYDLYPGLLFDENRKPNYNQNRKSLGYKTPVKEENINKGNIDTFEDYQKQRAQQRRLADIEVAAAVSSKSESVSEMVVQEINSRVAMTSEDEKEFNQLKQKKQQEENKKPRAVDDVKKAFENEVEQQRQLENTHDDIMAHMMNVNEDNETTDIDDLLTQTE
;
A
#
# COMPACT_ATOMS: atom_id res chain seq x y z
N MET A 1 33.98 5.23 -19.70
CA MET A 1 34.03 6.70 -19.86
C MET A 1 35.48 7.08 -20.03
N GLU A 2 35.82 7.78 -21.10
CA GLU A 2 37.17 8.36 -21.26
C GLU A 2 37.22 9.63 -20.40
N LYS A 3 38.22 9.73 -19.51
CA LYS A 3 38.46 10.94 -18.72
C LYS A 3 39.59 11.74 -19.34
N LEU A 4 39.49 13.06 -19.32
CA LEU A 4 40.61 13.90 -19.73
C LEU A 4 41.77 13.73 -18.73
N LYS A 5 42.99 13.53 -19.24
CA LYS A 5 44.20 13.46 -18.42
C LYS A 5 44.51 14.83 -17.81
N GLN A 6 45.12 14.85 -16.62
CA GLN A 6 45.72 16.08 -16.09
C GLN A 6 46.80 16.55 -17.08
N GLY A 7 46.62 17.74 -17.66
CA GLY A 7 47.51 18.30 -18.69
C GLY A 7 46.99 18.26 -20.14
N TRP A 8 45.77 17.77 -20.41
CA TRP A 8 45.18 17.77 -21.75
C TRP A 8 45.18 19.16 -22.42
N LEU A 9 44.97 20.20 -21.62
CA LEU A 9 44.88 21.58 -22.04
C LEU A 9 46.19 22.07 -22.69
N ALA A 10 47.34 21.64 -22.16
CA ALA A 10 48.64 21.94 -22.75
C ALA A 10 48.80 21.28 -24.14
N ILE A 11 48.34 20.04 -24.30
CA ILE A 11 48.42 19.31 -25.58
C ILE A 11 47.53 19.98 -26.63
N VAL A 12 46.33 20.41 -26.25
CA VAL A 12 45.41 21.13 -27.15
C VAL A 12 46.01 22.47 -27.57
N LEU A 13 46.58 23.24 -26.63
CA LEU A 13 47.22 24.51 -26.94
C LEU A 13 48.43 24.33 -27.85
N ILE A 14 49.31 23.36 -27.58
CA ILE A 14 50.47 23.06 -28.44
C ILE A 14 50.02 22.64 -29.84
N SER A 15 48.96 21.84 -29.95
CA SER A 15 48.38 21.42 -31.23
C SER A 15 47.82 22.62 -32.01
N LEU A 16 47.19 23.57 -31.32
CA LEU A 16 46.67 24.79 -31.94
C LEU A 16 47.80 25.67 -32.47
N PHE A 17 48.78 26.00 -31.64
CA PHE A 17 49.91 26.85 -32.04
C PHE A 17 50.76 26.22 -33.15
N SER A 18 51.01 24.92 -33.08
CA SER A 18 51.73 24.21 -34.15
C SER A 18 50.96 24.19 -35.47
N SER A 19 49.63 23.99 -35.44
CA SER A 19 48.81 24.03 -36.66
C SER A 19 48.84 25.40 -37.36
N LEU A 20 48.81 26.49 -36.58
CA LEU A 20 48.90 27.85 -37.08
C LEU A 20 50.30 28.16 -37.64
N ALA A 21 51.36 27.74 -36.93
CA ALA A 21 52.73 27.92 -37.39
C ALA A 21 53.03 27.16 -38.69
N ILE A 22 52.59 25.90 -38.78
CA ILE A 22 52.74 25.07 -39.99
C ILE A 22 51.92 25.67 -41.15
N SER A 23 50.69 26.12 -40.88
CA SER A 23 49.88 26.79 -41.90
C SER A 23 50.54 28.06 -42.42
N TYR A 24 51.18 28.85 -41.54
CA TYR A 24 51.93 30.04 -41.95
C TYR A 24 53.13 29.70 -42.83
N ILE A 25 53.87 28.63 -42.50
CA ILE A 25 55.00 28.14 -43.31
C ILE A 25 54.51 27.71 -44.70
N ILE A 26 53.39 26.99 -44.78
CA ILE A 26 52.75 26.62 -46.05
C ILE A 26 52.35 27.87 -46.85
N GLY A 27 51.82 28.90 -46.19
CA GLY A 27 51.51 30.18 -46.81
C GLY A 27 52.74 30.86 -47.42
N GLY A 28 53.86 30.89 -46.70
CA GLY A 28 55.13 31.42 -47.23
C GLY A 28 55.68 30.63 -48.41
N PHE A 29 55.53 29.30 -48.40
CA PHE A 29 55.91 28.45 -49.54
C PHE A 29 55.03 28.70 -50.77
N LEU A 30 53.72 28.82 -50.58
CA LEU A 30 52.78 29.18 -51.66
C LEU A 30 53.08 30.57 -52.23
N TYR A 31 53.39 31.53 -51.37
CA TYR A 31 53.83 32.87 -51.79
C TYR A 31 55.05 32.81 -52.71
N GLN A 32 56.07 32.03 -52.32
CA GLN A 32 57.30 31.86 -53.11
C GLN A 32 57.02 31.26 -54.50
N ILE A 33 56.13 30.25 -54.57
CA ILE A 33 55.75 29.60 -55.83
C ILE A 33 54.95 30.55 -56.73
N VAL A 34 53.91 31.17 -56.19
CA VAL A 34 52.97 32.00 -56.96
C VAL A 34 53.66 33.25 -57.52
N LYS A 35 54.59 33.84 -56.77
CA LYS A 35 55.36 35.01 -57.22
C LYS A 35 56.67 34.68 -57.94
N LYS A 36 57.01 33.39 -58.13
CA LYS A 36 58.28 32.93 -58.73
C LYS A 36 59.51 33.60 -58.12
N LEU A 37 59.51 33.73 -56.80
CA LEU A 37 60.56 34.41 -56.07
C LEU A 37 61.79 33.50 -55.91
N ASN A 38 62.96 34.01 -56.28
CA ASN A 38 64.24 33.30 -56.16
C ASN A 38 64.95 33.59 -54.82
N VAL A 39 64.17 33.89 -53.78
CA VAL A 39 64.65 34.13 -52.40
C VAL A 39 64.47 32.90 -51.53
N SER A 40 65.21 32.83 -50.43
CA SER A 40 65.07 31.75 -49.46
C SER A 40 63.68 31.76 -48.81
N LEU A 41 63.17 30.59 -48.40
CA LEU A 41 61.89 30.47 -47.68
C LEU A 41 61.88 31.32 -46.39
N VAL A 42 63.03 31.45 -45.74
CA VAL A 42 63.17 32.25 -44.52
C VAL A 42 62.94 33.74 -44.81
N ASP A 43 63.39 34.23 -45.96
CA ASP A 43 63.19 35.63 -46.34
C ASP A 43 61.75 35.87 -46.81
N ALA A 44 61.13 34.90 -47.48
CA ALA A 44 59.71 34.94 -47.81
C ALA A 44 58.82 35.01 -46.55
N LEU A 45 59.13 34.25 -45.50
CA LEU A 45 58.37 34.24 -44.24
C LEU A 45 58.46 35.55 -43.44
N LYS A 46 59.43 36.43 -43.74
CA LYS A 46 59.55 37.77 -43.13
C LYS A 46 58.57 38.80 -43.72
N GLN A 47 57.81 38.44 -44.75
CA GLN A 47 56.86 39.31 -45.44
C GLN A 47 55.40 38.90 -45.19
N PRO A 48 54.87 39.03 -43.96
CA PRO A 48 53.54 38.52 -43.60
C PRO A 48 52.39 39.16 -44.39
N ILE A 49 52.52 40.45 -44.72
CA ILE A 49 51.50 41.20 -45.47
C ILE A 49 51.40 40.65 -46.90
N GLU A 50 52.53 40.40 -47.56
CA GLU A 50 52.58 39.96 -48.96
C GLU A 50 52.11 38.50 -49.10
N ILE A 51 52.43 37.64 -48.12
CA ILE A 51 51.88 36.28 -48.03
C ILE A 51 50.35 36.32 -47.98
N TYR A 52 49.78 37.14 -47.09
CA TYR A 52 48.34 37.20 -46.91
C TYR A 52 47.62 37.82 -48.12
N GLN A 53 48.21 38.86 -48.72
CA GLN A 53 47.70 39.45 -49.97
C GLN A 53 47.72 38.46 -51.14
N THR A 54 48.75 37.62 -51.23
CA THR A 54 48.86 36.61 -52.29
C THR A 54 47.82 35.50 -52.12
N ILE A 55 47.57 35.08 -50.87
CA ILE A 55 46.52 34.09 -50.56
C ILE A 55 45.12 34.65 -50.83
N LEU A 56 44.86 35.91 -50.46
CA LEU A 56 43.56 36.55 -50.69
C LEU A 56 43.33 36.99 -52.14
N GLY A 57 44.39 37.18 -52.91
CA GLY A 57 44.34 37.59 -54.32
C GLY A 57 44.05 36.47 -55.30
N ASP A 58 44.18 35.20 -54.88
CA ASP A 58 43.88 34.02 -55.69
C ASP A 58 42.54 33.42 -55.27
N GLU A 59 41.62 33.23 -56.23
CA GLU A 59 40.25 32.77 -55.96
C GLU A 59 40.19 31.39 -55.29
N ASN A 60 41.12 30.49 -55.61
CA ASN A 60 41.15 29.15 -55.04
C ASN A 60 41.80 29.16 -53.66
N LEU A 61 42.94 29.86 -53.51
CA LEU A 61 43.66 29.91 -52.23
C LEU A 61 42.87 30.63 -51.15
N LYS A 62 42.11 31.67 -51.49
CA LYS A 62 41.23 32.39 -50.55
C LYS A 62 40.18 31.47 -49.93
N ILE A 63 39.69 30.49 -50.68
CA ILE A 63 38.69 29.52 -50.20
C ILE A 63 39.35 28.40 -49.41
N VAL A 64 40.48 27.85 -49.90
CA VAL A 64 41.09 26.63 -49.34
C VAL A 64 41.96 26.91 -48.12
N PHE A 65 42.72 28.00 -48.12
CA PHE A 65 43.74 28.27 -47.10
C PHE A 65 43.20 28.37 -45.65
N PRO A 66 42.01 28.97 -45.39
CA PRO A 66 41.43 28.99 -44.05
C PRO A 66 41.14 27.61 -43.45
N PHE A 67 40.95 26.57 -44.29
CA PHE A 67 40.70 25.21 -43.83
C PHE A 67 41.97 24.43 -43.46
N ILE A 68 43.14 24.86 -43.95
CA ILE A 68 44.43 24.22 -43.68
C ILE A 68 44.76 24.16 -42.17
N PRO A 69 44.71 25.27 -41.39
CA PRO A 69 45.02 25.21 -39.97
C PRO A 69 44.00 24.36 -39.19
N ILE A 70 42.73 24.36 -39.60
CA ILE A 70 41.68 23.55 -38.98
C ILE A 70 41.94 22.05 -39.23
N ALA A 71 42.26 21.67 -40.47
CA ALA A 71 42.58 20.30 -40.83
C ALA A 71 43.83 19.79 -40.09
N LEU A 72 44.88 20.62 -40.01
CA LEU A 72 46.12 20.30 -39.27
C LEU A 72 45.86 20.17 -37.77
N PHE A 73 45.03 21.04 -37.19
CA PHE A 73 44.63 20.96 -35.79
C PHE A 73 43.85 19.67 -35.50
N CYS A 74 42.85 19.34 -36.32
CA CYS A 74 42.09 18.09 -36.20
C CYS A 74 42.99 16.86 -36.32
N ALA A 75 43.94 16.86 -37.27
CA ALA A 75 44.92 15.79 -37.43
C ALA A 75 45.83 15.65 -36.20
N ALA A 76 46.32 16.77 -35.65
CA ALA A 76 47.15 16.76 -34.44
C ALA A 76 46.38 16.22 -33.22
N ILE A 77 45.14 16.68 -32.99
CA ILE A 77 44.28 16.17 -31.92
C ILE A 77 44.01 14.67 -32.10
N TYR A 78 43.77 14.22 -33.33
CA TYR A 78 43.59 12.81 -33.63
C TYR A 78 44.84 11.98 -33.32
N LEU A 79 46.05 12.46 -33.66
CA LEU A 79 47.30 11.79 -33.35
C LEU A 79 47.56 11.74 -31.83
N PHE A 80 47.28 12.82 -31.12
CA PHE A 80 47.47 12.92 -29.67
C PHE A 80 46.32 12.39 -28.82
N ARG A 81 45.24 11.85 -29.43
CA ARG A 81 44.03 11.39 -28.72
C ARG A 81 44.32 10.47 -27.53
N LYS A 82 45.31 9.57 -27.63
CA LYS A 82 45.70 8.65 -26.54
C LYS A 82 46.41 9.32 -25.34
N ASN A 83 46.94 10.53 -25.55
CA ASN A 83 47.59 11.35 -24.53
C ASN A 83 46.64 12.39 -23.94
N ILE A 84 45.54 12.69 -24.63
CA ILE A 84 44.48 13.59 -24.17
C ILE A 84 43.52 12.84 -23.24
N PHE A 85 43.18 11.60 -23.61
CA PHE A 85 42.21 10.78 -22.90
C PHE A 85 42.88 9.64 -22.12
N ASP A 86 42.43 9.43 -20.88
CA ASP A 86 42.75 8.27 -20.07
C ASP A 86 41.69 7.18 -20.25
N ILE A 87 42.13 5.94 -20.44
CA ILE A 87 41.24 4.79 -20.53
C ILE A 87 41.09 4.23 -19.12
N SER A 88 40.19 4.83 -18.34
CA SER A 88 39.79 4.22 -17.07
C SER A 88 38.96 2.97 -17.37
N PHE A 89 39.57 1.79 -17.18
CA PHE A 89 39.00 0.42 -17.22
C PHE A 89 38.07 0.10 -18.40
N LYS A 90 38.41 -0.90 -19.21
CA LYS A 90 37.47 -1.45 -20.20
C LYS A 90 36.70 -2.61 -19.57
N SER A 91 35.37 -2.58 -19.69
CA SER A 91 34.57 -3.77 -19.39
C SER A 91 35.03 -4.91 -20.29
N ALA A 92 35.27 -6.07 -19.69
CA ALA A 92 35.65 -7.31 -20.38
C ALA A 92 34.69 -8.44 -19.99
N SER A 93 33.44 -8.10 -19.66
CA SER A 93 32.37 -9.04 -19.32
C SER A 93 32.21 -10.17 -20.34
N ASP A 94 32.41 -9.87 -21.64
CA ASP A 94 32.27 -10.83 -22.73
C ASP A 94 33.36 -11.92 -22.72
N PHE A 95 34.51 -11.67 -22.09
CA PHE A 95 35.55 -12.69 -21.87
C PHE A 95 35.25 -13.57 -20.65
N GLY A 96 34.48 -13.07 -19.69
CA GLY A 96 33.91 -13.86 -18.58
C GLY A 96 34.89 -14.48 -17.58
N VAL A 97 36.21 -14.26 -17.70
CA VAL A 97 37.25 -14.98 -16.92
C VAL A 97 37.02 -14.94 -15.40
N LYS A 98 36.44 -13.85 -14.87
CA LYS A 98 36.20 -13.67 -13.44
C LYS A 98 34.77 -13.22 -13.11
N GLY A 99 33.85 -13.30 -14.07
CA GLY A 99 32.46 -12.84 -13.96
C GLY A 99 31.94 -12.23 -15.26
N THR A 100 30.66 -12.42 -15.56
CA THR A 100 30.02 -12.06 -16.83
C THR A 100 28.91 -11.00 -16.69
N ALA A 101 28.59 -10.57 -15.46
CA ALA A 101 27.53 -9.60 -15.21
C ALA A 101 27.78 -8.29 -15.97
N LYS A 102 26.74 -7.71 -16.56
CA LYS A 102 26.83 -6.45 -17.31
C LYS A 102 25.55 -5.62 -17.14
N TRP A 103 25.64 -4.32 -17.42
CA TRP A 103 24.48 -3.44 -17.43
C TRP A 103 23.65 -3.64 -18.70
N GLY A 104 22.37 -3.92 -18.53
CA GLY A 104 21.40 -3.88 -19.62
C GLY A 104 21.03 -2.44 -19.99
N ASN A 105 20.40 -2.29 -21.16
CA ASN A 105 19.88 -1.00 -21.62
C ASN A 105 18.36 -0.92 -21.36
N PRO A 106 17.88 -0.02 -20.48
CA PRO A 106 16.46 0.10 -20.17
C PRO A 106 15.59 0.37 -21.41
N LEU A 107 16.12 1.08 -22.41
CA LEU A 107 15.39 1.39 -23.63
C LEU A 107 15.11 0.15 -24.49
N LEU A 108 16.04 -0.82 -24.48
CA LEU A 108 15.87 -2.08 -25.22
C LEU A 108 14.85 -3.00 -24.56
N MET A 109 14.51 -2.76 -23.29
CA MET A 109 13.52 -3.55 -22.56
C MET A 109 12.08 -3.14 -22.89
N LEU A 110 11.88 -1.96 -23.51
CA LEU A 110 10.59 -1.47 -24.03
C LEU A 110 10.25 -2.17 -25.36
N ASP A 111 10.15 -3.50 -25.34
CA ASP A 111 9.95 -4.36 -26.51
C ASP A 111 8.48 -4.81 -26.69
N GLY A 112 7.58 -4.38 -25.80
CA GLY A 112 6.16 -4.75 -25.76
C GLY A 112 5.91 -6.18 -25.23
N LYS A 113 6.97 -6.90 -24.87
CA LYS A 113 6.92 -8.26 -24.32
C LYS A 113 7.36 -8.26 -22.86
N THR A 114 8.52 -7.69 -22.58
CA THR A 114 9.08 -7.52 -21.24
C THR A 114 8.44 -6.28 -20.59
N LEU A 115 8.62 -5.11 -21.23
CA LEU A 115 8.04 -3.84 -20.80
C LEU A 115 7.25 -3.19 -21.95
N SER A 116 6.28 -2.35 -21.59
CA SER A 116 5.40 -1.64 -22.52
C SER A 116 6.19 -0.79 -23.54
N LYS A 117 5.66 -0.67 -24.76
CA LYS A 117 6.11 0.35 -25.74
C LYS A 117 5.38 1.68 -25.58
N HIS A 118 4.18 1.66 -25.02
CA HIS A 118 3.26 2.78 -24.86
C HIS A 118 3.45 3.40 -23.47
N ALA A 119 4.66 3.92 -23.23
CA ALA A 119 5.09 4.40 -21.91
C ALA A 119 5.62 5.84 -21.95
N ASP A 120 5.33 6.59 -23.01
CA ASP A 120 5.72 7.99 -23.14
C ASP A 120 4.84 8.88 -22.23
N PHE A 121 5.47 9.82 -21.52
CA PHE A 121 4.79 10.83 -20.71
C PHE A 121 5.39 12.21 -20.95
N SER A 122 4.74 13.24 -20.40
CA SER A 122 5.22 14.63 -20.48
C SER A 122 5.34 15.23 -19.09
N LYS A 123 6.48 15.87 -18.81
CA LYS A 123 6.73 16.54 -17.52
C LYS A 123 5.86 17.77 -17.27
N GLY A 124 5.14 18.26 -18.28
CA GLY A 124 4.24 19.40 -18.16
C GLY A 124 2.76 19.07 -18.36
N ASP A 125 2.41 17.80 -18.59
CA ASP A 125 1.05 17.40 -18.91
C ASP A 125 0.72 16.03 -18.31
N TYR A 126 -0.14 16.02 -17.29
CA TYR A 126 -0.62 14.79 -16.67
C TYR A 126 -1.52 13.97 -17.60
N GLY A 127 -2.18 14.58 -18.59
CA GLY A 127 -3.03 13.89 -19.56
C GLY A 127 -2.22 12.88 -20.37
N LYS A 128 -1.06 13.30 -20.90
CA LYS A 128 -0.06 12.41 -21.51
C LYS A 128 0.36 11.26 -20.60
N GLY A 129 0.51 11.50 -19.30
CA GLY A 129 0.82 10.46 -18.33
C GLY A 129 -0.32 9.44 -18.19
N LEU A 130 -1.57 9.90 -18.16
CA LEU A 130 -2.76 9.06 -18.05
C LEU A 130 -3.02 8.22 -19.33
N GLU A 131 -2.49 8.64 -20.48
CA GLU A 131 -2.52 7.89 -21.75
C GLU A 131 -1.54 6.71 -21.81
N MET A 132 -0.60 6.60 -20.86
CA MET A 132 0.31 5.44 -20.80
C MET A 132 -0.45 4.13 -20.65
N GLU A 133 0.11 3.05 -21.20
CA GLU A 133 -0.43 1.69 -21.03
C GLU A 133 -0.60 1.35 -19.55
N GLU A 134 -1.76 0.76 -19.24
CA GLU A 134 -2.05 0.29 -17.90
C GLU A 134 -1.11 -0.86 -17.51
N GLY A 135 -0.55 -0.77 -16.31
CA GLY A 135 0.36 -1.76 -15.78
C GLY A 135 1.16 -1.25 -14.59
N ILE A 136 2.20 -1.98 -14.22
CA ILE A 136 3.01 -1.67 -13.04
C ILE A 136 4.24 -0.85 -13.43
N ILE A 137 4.27 0.40 -12.98
CA ILE A 137 5.39 1.31 -13.15
C ILE A 137 6.50 0.93 -12.17
N ILE A 138 7.65 0.54 -12.73
CA ILE A 138 8.84 0.09 -12.00
C ILE A 138 10.06 0.99 -12.22
N GLY A 139 9.86 2.18 -12.78
CA GLY A 139 10.93 3.16 -13.04
C GLY A 139 10.72 3.97 -14.30
N LYS A 140 11.74 4.71 -14.72
CA LYS A 140 11.80 5.37 -16.01
C LYS A 140 13.19 5.28 -16.63
N VAL A 141 13.24 5.41 -17.95
CA VAL A 141 14.49 5.43 -18.70
C VAL A 141 15.28 6.69 -18.31
N PRO A 142 16.58 6.57 -17.96
CA PRO A 142 17.39 7.73 -17.57
C PRO A 142 17.36 8.85 -18.62
N LYS A 143 17.14 10.09 -18.16
CA LYS A 143 17.07 11.31 -18.99
C LYS A 143 16.02 11.29 -20.12
N LYS A 144 15.06 10.36 -20.11
CA LYS A 144 13.98 10.29 -21.10
C LYS A 144 12.62 10.27 -20.40
N SER A 145 11.60 10.83 -21.06
CA SER A 145 10.22 10.79 -20.59
C SER A 145 9.52 9.49 -21.00
N LYS A 146 10.16 8.35 -20.69
CA LYS A 146 9.63 7.01 -20.93
C LYS A 146 9.60 6.22 -19.63
N ALA A 147 8.41 5.86 -19.16
CA ALA A 147 8.25 4.98 -18.01
C ALA A 147 8.68 3.54 -18.37
N LEU A 148 9.02 2.77 -17.35
CA LEU A 148 9.23 1.33 -17.43
C LEU A 148 7.99 0.69 -16.81
N ILE A 149 7.11 0.16 -17.66
CA ILE A 149 5.82 -0.39 -17.25
C ILE A 149 5.82 -1.88 -17.54
N LEU A 150 5.49 -2.70 -16.53
CA LEU A 150 5.14 -4.10 -16.70
C LEU A 150 3.69 -4.17 -17.22
N PRO A 151 3.49 -4.52 -18.51
CA PRO A 151 2.15 -4.64 -19.06
C PRO A 151 1.47 -5.91 -18.54
N LYS A 152 0.14 -5.95 -18.63
CA LYS A 152 -0.68 -7.10 -18.21
C LYS A 152 -0.25 -8.44 -18.85
N HIS A 153 0.20 -8.42 -20.10
CA HIS A 153 0.61 -9.60 -20.85
C HIS A 153 2.15 -9.73 -20.96
N THR A 154 2.87 -9.36 -19.90
CA THR A 154 4.32 -9.48 -19.87
C THR A 154 4.80 -10.94 -20.02
N LYS A 155 5.96 -11.13 -20.65
CA LYS A 155 6.67 -12.41 -20.75
C LYS A 155 7.49 -12.75 -19.50
N LEU A 156 7.55 -11.86 -18.50
CA LEU A 156 8.14 -12.21 -17.22
C LEU A 156 7.29 -13.25 -16.50
N ASP A 157 7.93 -14.02 -15.61
CA ASP A 157 7.26 -15.12 -14.94
C ASP A 157 6.08 -14.66 -14.09
N THR A 158 6.17 -13.50 -13.44
CA THR A 158 5.13 -12.97 -12.54
C THR A 158 5.10 -11.45 -12.63
N MET A 159 4.01 -10.82 -12.18
CA MET A 159 3.96 -9.36 -11.95
C MET A 159 4.28 -9.00 -10.49
N ASN A 160 4.76 -9.97 -9.69
CA ASN A 160 5.21 -9.71 -8.33
C ASN A 160 6.46 -8.83 -8.35
N VAL A 161 6.46 -7.77 -7.56
CA VAL A 161 7.57 -6.81 -7.48
C VAL A 161 8.06 -6.65 -6.05
N TYR A 162 9.35 -6.85 -5.84
CA TYR A 162 10.00 -6.54 -4.58
C TYR A 162 10.59 -5.13 -4.63
N VAL A 163 10.36 -4.31 -3.62
CA VAL A 163 10.89 -2.94 -3.55
C VAL A 163 11.68 -2.75 -2.28
N ASN A 164 12.96 -2.38 -2.43
CA ASN A 164 13.86 -2.05 -1.32
C ASN A 164 14.11 -0.53 -1.27
N GLY A 165 13.86 0.09 -0.13
CA GLY A 165 14.37 1.44 0.10
C GLY A 165 14.12 1.99 1.50
N PRO A 166 15.13 2.54 2.20
CA PRO A 166 14.93 3.14 3.53
C PRO A 166 13.95 4.32 3.51
N SER A 167 13.61 4.85 4.69
CA SER A 167 12.83 6.09 4.79
C SER A 167 13.44 7.22 3.94
N GLY A 168 12.59 8.02 3.28
CA GLY A 168 13.02 9.08 2.36
C GLY A 168 13.60 8.63 1.02
N SER A 169 13.64 7.32 0.72
CA SER A 169 14.13 6.81 -0.59
C SER A 169 13.18 7.08 -1.76
N GLY A 170 11.93 7.43 -1.49
CA GLY A 170 10.90 7.73 -2.51
C GLY A 170 9.84 6.65 -2.71
N LYS A 171 9.83 5.54 -1.94
CA LYS A 171 8.85 4.43 -2.06
C LYS A 171 7.41 4.88 -2.34
N GLY A 172 6.85 5.71 -1.46
CA GLY A 172 5.49 6.22 -1.59
C GLY A 172 5.27 7.00 -2.90
N GLN A 173 6.14 7.98 -3.17
CA GLN A 173 5.97 8.94 -4.26
C GLN A 173 6.41 8.43 -5.64
N SER A 174 7.37 7.50 -5.72
CA SER A 174 7.91 6.99 -6.98
C SER A 174 7.44 5.60 -7.36
N TYR A 175 6.71 4.94 -6.45
CA TYR A 175 6.23 3.58 -6.69
C TYR A 175 4.77 3.41 -6.25
N VAL A 176 4.43 3.60 -4.97
CA VAL A 176 3.07 3.34 -4.46
C VAL A 176 2.03 4.25 -5.14
N MET A 177 2.19 5.57 -5.02
CA MET A 177 1.27 6.55 -5.64
C MET A 177 1.29 6.49 -7.16
N SER A 178 2.47 6.29 -7.78
CA SER A 178 2.58 6.12 -9.23
C SER A 178 1.73 4.94 -9.73
N ASN A 179 1.74 3.82 -9.00
CA ASN A 179 0.96 2.63 -9.33
C ASN A 179 -0.52 2.76 -8.94
N LEU A 180 -0.85 3.48 -7.86
CA LEU A 180 -2.23 3.85 -7.55
C LEU A 180 -2.86 4.66 -8.69
N VAL A 181 -2.12 5.52 -9.39
CA VAL A 181 -2.66 6.21 -10.58
C VAL A 181 -2.69 5.29 -11.80
N SER A 182 -1.65 4.47 -11.99
CA SER A 182 -1.45 3.63 -13.18
C SER A 182 -2.49 2.52 -13.33
N ILE A 183 -2.81 1.81 -12.24
CA ILE A 183 -3.78 0.71 -12.22
C ILE A 183 -5.19 1.32 -12.27
N ARG A 184 -6.04 0.95 -13.23
CA ARG A 184 -7.34 1.60 -13.50
C ARG A 184 -8.52 0.64 -13.59
N ASN A 185 -8.26 -0.63 -13.86
CA ASN A 185 -9.27 -1.65 -14.14
C ASN A 185 -9.10 -2.93 -13.31
N GLU A 186 -8.14 -2.96 -12.39
CA GLU A 186 -7.84 -4.11 -11.53
C GLU A 186 -7.97 -3.73 -10.05
N CYS A 187 -8.25 -4.70 -9.18
CA CYS A 187 -8.44 -4.48 -7.76
C CYS A 187 -7.13 -4.15 -7.05
N ILE A 188 -7.20 -3.33 -6.00
CA ILE A 188 -6.01 -2.86 -5.27
C ILE A 188 -6.22 -3.01 -3.77
N ILE A 189 -5.31 -3.70 -3.10
CA ILE A 189 -5.16 -3.68 -1.64
C ILE A 189 -3.92 -2.87 -1.34
N ASN A 190 -4.07 -1.68 -0.76
CA ASN A 190 -2.96 -0.79 -0.44
C ASN A 190 -2.78 -0.63 1.06
N ILE A 191 -1.61 -1.01 1.56
CA ILE A 191 -1.20 -0.63 2.92
C ILE A 191 -0.75 0.82 2.89
N ASP A 192 -1.36 1.61 3.77
CA ASP A 192 -1.19 3.05 3.86
C ASP A 192 -0.99 3.44 5.33
N PRO A 193 0.21 3.23 5.90
CA PRO A 193 0.43 3.44 7.32
C PRO A 193 0.18 4.89 7.80
N LYS A 194 0.24 5.85 6.87
CA LYS A 194 0.03 7.28 7.16
C LYS A 194 -1.36 7.79 6.75
N GLY A 195 -2.15 7.00 6.04
CA GLY A 195 -3.42 7.45 5.44
C GLY A 195 -3.26 8.42 4.25
N GLU A 196 -2.02 8.69 3.81
CA GLU A 196 -1.76 9.70 2.77
C GLU A 196 -2.23 9.25 1.39
N ASN A 197 -2.13 7.96 1.09
CA ASN A 197 -2.56 7.41 -0.18
C ASN A 197 -4.08 7.51 -0.31
N TYR A 198 -4.82 7.16 0.74
CA TYR A 198 -6.27 7.30 0.77
C TYR A 198 -6.68 8.76 0.54
N HIS A 199 -6.17 9.69 1.35
CA HIS A 199 -6.53 11.10 1.26
C HIS A 199 -6.27 11.73 -0.12
N VAL A 200 -5.23 11.27 -0.82
CA VAL A 200 -4.80 11.85 -2.09
C VAL A 200 -5.43 11.15 -3.30
N THR A 201 -5.73 9.85 -3.20
CA THR A 201 -6.11 9.03 -4.38
C THR A 201 -7.52 8.45 -4.31
N SER A 202 -8.23 8.51 -3.17
CA SER A 202 -9.58 7.92 -3.02
C SER A 202 -10.57 8.49 -4.03
N GLN A 203 -10.61 9.82 -4.21
CA GLN A 203 -11.52 10.45 -5.17
C GLN A 203 -11.16 10.11 -6.62
N LEU A 204 -9.87 10.04 -6.95
CA LEU A 204 -9.42 9.55 -8.26
C LEU A 204 -9.94 8.14 -8.54
N LYS A 205 -9.90 7.27 -7.54
CA LYS A 205 -10.42 5.91 -7.66
C LYS A 205 -11.92 5.85 -7.83
N ARG A 206 -12.68 6.67 -7.10
CA ARG A 206 -14.14 6.79 -7.29
C ARG A 206 -14.48 7.25 -8.70
N ASP A 207 -13.77 8.26 -9.20
CA ASP A 207 -13.96 8.80 -10.56
C ASP A 207 -13.58 7.77 -11.63
N GLN A 208 -12.57 6.93 -11.38
CA GLN A 208 -12.24 5.77 -12.20
C GLN A 208 -13.27 4.62 -12.11
N GLY A 209 -14.31 4.73 -11.25
CA GLY A 209 -15.37 3.73 -11.09
C GLY A 209 -15.07 2.62 -10.09
N TYR A 210 -14.13 2.83 -9.16
CA TYR A 210 -13.86 1.88 -8.08
C TYR A 210 -14.85 2.02 -6.93
N ARG A 211 -15.19 0.88 -6.30
CA ARG A 211 -15.63 0.90 -4.91
C ARG A 211 -14.42 1.16 -4.02
N VAL A 212 -14.53 2.16 -3.14
CA VAL A 212 -13.42 2.59 -2.28
C VAL A 212 -13.75 2.29 -0.83
N TYR A 213 -12.91 1.46 -0.22
CA TYR A 213 -12.99 1.07 1.18
C TYR A 213 -11.74 1.53 1.93
N GLN A 214 -11.90 1.82 3.21
CA GLN A 214 -10.79 2.06 4.13
C GLN A 214 -11.04 1.28 5.41
N ILE A 215 -10.02 0.57 5.87
CA ILE A 215 -9.98 -0.11 7.17
C ILE A 215 -8.78 0.41 7.95
N ASP A 216 -9.00 0.77 9.21
CA ASP A 216 -8.00 1.45 10.05
C ASP A 216 -7.73 0.60 11.28
N PHE A 217 -6.62 -0.13 11.26
CA PHE A 217 -6.12 -0.91 12.39
C PHE A 217 -5.26 -0.09 13.35
N ALA A 218 -5.03 1.20 13.09
CA ALA A 218 -4.39 2.09 14.04
C ALA A 218 -5.43 2.75 14.96
N ASP A 219 -6.49 3.29 14.37
CA ASP A 219 -7.52 4.06 15.08
C ASP A 219 -8.90 3.38 15.15
N PHE A 220 -9.14 2.31 14.40
CA PHE A 220 -10.41 1.56 14.44
C PHE A 220 -11.65 2.43 14.18
N SER A 221 -11.51 3.50 13.38
CA SER A 221 -12.54 4.52 13.14
C SER A 221 -13.24 4.41 11.79
N SER A 222 -12.85 3.44 10.95
CA SER A 222 -13.38 3.25 9.59
C SER A 222 -14.14 1.93 9.47
N ALA A 223 -13.96 1.15 8.40
CA ALA A 223 -14.74 -0.07 8.16
C ALA A 223 -14.48 -1.15 9.22
N LYS A 224 -15.52 -1.89 9.55
CA LYS A 224 -15.50 -3.04 10.45
C LYS A 224 -15.14 -4.34 9.73
N TYR A 225 -14.54 -5.27 10.48
CA TYR A 225 -14.14 -6.59 10.01
C TYR A 225 -14.27 -7.63 11.13
N ASN A 226 -15.18 -8.59 10.97
CA ASN A 226 -15.31 -9.72 11.89
C ASN A 226 -14.48 -10.92 11.38
N PRO A 227 -13.42 -11.35 12.08
CA PRO A 227 -12.62 -12.53 11.68
C PRO A 227 -13.43 -13.83 11.60
N LEU A 228 -14.53 -13.93 12.37
CA LEU A 228 -15.37 -15.14 12.42
C LEU A 228 -16.28 -15.28 11.20
N ASP A 229 -16.46 -14.24 10.38
CA ASP A 229 -17.27 -14.32 9.15
C ASP A 229 -16.64 -15.25 8.10
N TYR A 230 -15.32 -15.43 8.16
CA TYR A 230 -14.54 -16.28 7.25
C TYR A 230 -14.17 -17.64 7.86
N VAL A 231 -14.73 -17.98 9.02
CA VAL A 231 -14.60 -19.31 9.64
C VAL A 231 -15.82 -20.14 9.26
N LYS A 232 -15.63 -21.19 8.46
CA LYS A 232 -16.70 -22.07 7.99
C LYS A 232 -16.69 -23.42 8.72
N ASN A 233 -15.53 -23.88 9.16
CA ASN A 233 -15.33 -25.17 9.82
C ASN A 233 -14.28 -25.06 10.96
N ASP A 234 -13.97 -26.19 11.57
CA ASP A 234 -12.99 -26.35 12.64
C ASP A 234 -11.54 -26.14 12.15
N GLU A 235 -11.20 -26.53 10.92
CA GLU A 235 -9.90 -26.25 10.30
C GLU A 235 -9.62 -24.74 10.19
N ASP A 236 -10.62 -23.96 9.75
CA ASP A 236 -10.54 -22.50 9.69
C ASP A 236 -10.37 -21.89 11.09
N ALA A 237 -11.11 -22.39 12.08
CA ALA A 237 -11.01 -21.94 13.46
C ALA A 237 -9.60 -22.19 14.04
N GLN A 238 -9.03 -23.36 13.74
CA GLN A 238 -7.67 -23.70 14.11
C GLN A 238 -6.65 -22.78 13.44
N LYS A 239 -6.81 -22.51 12.14
CA LYS A 239 -5.92 -21.61 11.38
C LYS A 239 -5.94 -20.18 11.93
N VAL A 240 -7.11 -19.61 12.20
CA VAL A 240 -7.24 -18.28 12.82
C VAL A 240 -6.54 -18.26 14.18
N SER A 241 -6.77 -19.28 15.01
CA SER A 241 -6.14 -19.40 16.33
C SER A 241 -4.60 -19.50 16.24
N ASP A 242 -4.08 -20.27 15.29
CA ASP A 242 -2.64 -20.40 15.04
C ASP A 242 -2.00 -19.04 14.68
N ILE A 243 -2.63 -18.28 13.79
CA ILE A 243 -2.14 -16.97 13.37
C ILE A 243 -2.13 -15.99 14.55
N ILE A 244 -3.20 -15.97 15.36
CA ILE A 244 -3.28 -15.13 16.57
C ILE A 244 -2.17 -15.51 17.56
N SER A 245 -1.98 -16.81 17.80
CA SER A 245 -0.98 -17.35 18.73
C SER A 245 0.45 -17.00 18.29
N LYS A 246 0.78 -17.12 17.01
CA LYS A 246 2.12 -16.80 16.48
C LYS A 246 2.45 -15.31 16.56
N ASN A 247 1.44 -14.44 16.40
CA ASN A 247 1.63 -13.00 16.36
C ASN A 247 1.37 -12.29 17.71
N SER A 248 0.99 -13.00 18.77
CA SER A 248 0.67 -12.41 20.10
C SER A 248 1.83 -12.31 21.08
N THR A 249 2.92 -13.07 20.91
CA THR A 249 4.02 -13.14 21.90
C THR A 249 5.36 -12.63 21.36
N LYS A 250 6.09 -11.83 22.16
CA LYS A 250 7.39 -11.24 21.79
C LYS A 250 8.58 -12.20 21.77
N ASP A 251 8.50 -13.33 22.49
CA ASP A 251 9.66 -14.18 22.79
C ASP A 251 9.78 -15.47 21.97
N GLY A 252 8.81 -15.77 21.10
CA GLY A 252 8.91 -16.84 20.11
C GLY A 252 9.16 -18.25 20.66
N LYS A 253 9.15 -18.45 21.98
CA LYS A 253 9.22 -19.78 22.60
C LYS A 253 7.84 -20.41 22.56
N GLU A 254 7.76 -21.59 21.97
CA GLU A 254 6.61 -22.49 22.14
C GLU A 254 6.62 -22.99 23.58
N ASP A 255 5.58 -22.59 24.32
CA ASP A 255 5.31 -23.09 25.67
C ASP A 255 4.16 -24.10 25.55
N PHE A 256 4.23 -25.18 26.33
CA PHE A 256 3.18 -26.21 26.42
C PHE A 256 1.81 -25.59 26.67
N PHE A 257 1.74 -24.55 27.50
CA PHE A 257 0.50 -23.83 27.78
C PHE A 257 0.00 -22.99 26.60
N LYS A 258 0.92 -22.48 25.78
CA LYS A 258 0.59 -21.66 24.60
C LYS A 258 -0.06 -22.51 23.50
N GLU A 259 0.45 -23.71 23.25
CA GLU A 259 -0.14 -24.65 22.30
C GLU A 259 -1.56 -25.05 22.75
N ARG A 260 -1.74 -25.38 24.03
CA ARG A 260 -3.07 -25.70 24.56
C ARG A 260 -4.03 -24.51 24.54
N ALA A 261 -3.55 -23.29 24.82
CA ALA A 261 -4.37 -22.08 24.71
C ALA A 261 -4.80 -21.79 23.27
N GLN A 262 -3.94 -22.10 22.28
CA GLN A 262 -4.29 -22.02 20.86
C GLN A 262 -5.41 -23.01 20.52
N LYS A 263 -5.32 -24.27 20.98
CA LYS A 263 -6.41 -25.25 20.81
C LYS A 263 -7.70 -24.84 21.52
N LEU A 264 -7.59 -24.25 22.71
CA LEU A 264 -8.74 -23.69 23.43
C LEU A 264 -9.43 -22.59 22.61
N LEU A 265 -8.67 -21.65 22.05
CA LEU A 265 -9.23 -20.59 21.22
C LEU A 265 -9.94 -21.14 19.98
N ALA A 266 -9.35 -22.13 19.30
CA ALA A 266 -9.99 -22.80 18.18
C ALA A 266 -11.31 -23.46 18.59
N GLY A 267 -11.32 -24.21 19.70
CA GLY A 267 -12.54 -24.83 20.23
C GLY A 267 -13.63 -23.83 20.60
N LEU A 268 -13.26 -22.70 21.24
CA LEU A 268 -14.22 -21.65 21.59
C LEU A 268 -14.76 -20.92 20.36
N ILE A 269 -13.95 -20.70 19.32
CA ILE A 269 -14.42 -20.16 18.04
C ILE A 269 -15.45 -21.13 17.42
N SER A 270 -15.14 -22.42 17.35
CA SER A 270 -16.06 -23.44 16.83
C SER A 270 -17.37 -23.48 17.60
N TYR A 271 -17.32 -23.41 18.94
CA TYR A 271 -18.51 -23.36 19.78
C TYR A 271 -19.36 -22.11 19.52
N VAL A 272 -18.71 -20.93 19.44
CA VAL A 272 -19.43 -19.69 19.15
C VAL A 272 -20.09 -19.73 17.78
N LYS A 273 -19.42 -20.33 16.78
CA LYS A 273 -19.94 -20.48 15.43
C LYS A 273 -21.08 -21.48 15.32
N SER A 274 -21.17 -22.47 16.21
CA SER A 274 -22.25 -23.46 16.22
C SER A 274 -23.47 -23.02 17.02
N GLU A 275 -23.27 -22.39 18.19
CA GLU A 275 -24.36 -22.09 19.14
C GLU A 275 -24.98 -20.71 18.97
N PHE A 276 -24.27 -19.75 18.37
CA PHE A 276 -24.74 -18.38 18.26
C PHE A 276 -25.11 -18.01 16.82
N PRO A 277 -26.15 -17.19 16.62
CA PRO A 277 -26.46 -16.63 15.30
C PRO A 277 -25.27 -15.86 14.73
N LYS A 278 -25.19 -15.80 13.39
CA LYS A 278 -24.09 -15.16 12.66
C LYS A 278 -23.83 -13.73 13.13
N GLU A 279 -24.88 -12.98 13.44
CA GLU A 279 -24.83 -11.57 13.88
C GLU A 279 -24.19 -11.40 15.27
N GLN A 280 -24.16 -12.47 16.07
CA GLN A 280 -23.61 -12.50 17.42
C GLN A 280 -22.25 -13.23 17.48
N ALA A 281 -21.93 -14.04 16.47
CA ALA A 281 -20.71 -14.82 16.39
C ALA A 281 -19.48 -13.94 16.04
N ASN A 282 -18.88 -13.34 17.06
CA ASN A 282 -17.68 -12.49 16.96
C ASN A 282 -16.70 -12.75 18.12
N MET A 283 -15.51 -12.13 18.05
CA MET A 283 -14.46 -12.31 19.07
C MET A 283 -14.88 -11.86 20.47
N ALA A 284 -15.77 -10.86 20.60
CA ALA A 284 -16.28 -10.47 21.92
C ALA A 284 -17.11 -11.60 22.54
N GLN A 285 -17.89 -12.32 21.72
CA GLN A 285 -18.67 -13.47 22.20
C GLN A 285 -17.79 -14.66 22.59
N VAL A 286 -16.68 -14.91 21.87
CA VAL A 286 -15.66 -15.91 22.27
C VAL A 286 -15.12 -15.62 23.67
N ILE A 287 -14.83 -14.35 23.97
CA ILE A 287 -14.35 -13.92 25.29
C ILE A 287 -15.45 -14.10 26.36
N ASN A 288 -16.71 -13.80 26.02
CA ASN A 288 -17.83 -13.97 26.93
C ASN A 288 -18.02 -15.43 27.33
N VAL A 289 -17.99 -16.35 26.35
CA VAL A 289 -18.10 -17.80 26.59
C VAL A 289 -16.95 -18.28 27.49
N PHE A 290 -15.71 -17.85 27.23
CA PHE A 290 -14.58 -18.17 28.09
C PHE A 290 -14.81 -17.71 29.54
N ASN A 291 -15.24 -16.46 29.74
CA ASN A 291 -15.47 -15.91 31.07
C ASN A 291 -16.63 -16.63 31.80
N GLN A 292 -17.69 -16.99 31.08
CA GLN A 292 -18.87 -17.63 31.66
C GLN A 292 -18.63 -19.09 32.04
N HIS A 293 -17.96 -19.84 31.17
CA HIS A 293 -17.89 -21.30 31.27
C HIS A 293 -16.49 -21.82 31.63
N VAL A 294 -15.42 -21.25 31.08
CA VAL A 294 -14.06 -21.83 31.20
C VAL A 294 -13.30 -21.30 32.42
N SER A 295 -13.53 -20.04 32.79
CA SER A 295 -12.75 -19.39 33.86
C SER A 295 -12.96 -19.98 35.26
N ASP A 296 -14.09 -20.66 35.48
CA ASP A 296 -14.41 -21.39 36.70
C ASP A 296 -14.36 -22.91 36.42
N PRO A 297 -13.41 -23.67 37.02
CA PRO A 297 -13.26 -25.09 36.74
C PRO A 297 -14.53 -25.92 36.94
N LYS A 298 -15.37 -25.60 37.93
CA LYS A 298 -16.60 -26.35 38.20
C LYS A 298 -17.64 -26.14 37.10
N LYS A 299 -17.84 -24.88 36.72
CA LYS A 299 -18.74 -24.53 35.61
C LYS A 299 -18.24 -25.07 34.29
N CYS A 300 -16.92 -25.16 34.13
CA CYS A 300 -16.31 -25.73 32.94
C CYS A 300 -16.65 -27.20 32.80
N ASP A 301 -16.56 -27.97 33.89
CA ASP A 301 -16.84 -29.41 33.88
C ASP A 301 -18.34 -29.66 33.59
N GLU A 302 -19.23 -28.95 34.30
CA GLU A 302 -20.67 -28.98 34.04
C GLU A 302 -21.01 -28.61 32.59
N TRP A 303 -20.41 -27.55 32.06
CA TRP A 303 -20.63 -27.10 30.68
C TRP A 303 -20.14 -28.09 29.63
N LEU A 304 -19.02 -28.78 29.86
CA LEU A 304 -18.50 -29.80 28.95
C LEU A 304 -19.35 -31.08 28.97
N ASP A 305 -19.87 -31.45 30.13
CA ASP A 305 -20.77 -32.60 30.30
C ASP A 305 -22.13 -32.35 29.63
N ASP A 306 -22.68 -31.15 29.80
CA ASP A 306 -23.98 -30.74 29.21
C ASP A 306 -23.91 -30.48 27.70
N MET A 307 -22.71 -30.30 27.12
CA MET A 307 -22.54 -30.04 25.70
C MET A 307 -22.97 -31.25 24.86
N PRO A 308 -23.83 -31.10 23.83
CA PRO A 308 -24.20 -32.22 22.95
C PRO A 308 -23.00 -32.88 22.28
N ASP A 309 -23.01 -34.20 22.12
CA ASP A 309 -21.92 -34.95 21.47
C ASP A 309 -21.71 -34.55 20.01
N GLU A 310 -22.77 -34.07 19.36
CA GLU A 310 -22.73 -33.58 17.97
C GLU A 310 -22.10 -32.19 17.84
N ASN A 311 -21.85 -31.47 18.94
CA ASN A 311 -21.25 -30.14 18.87
C ASN A 311 -19.79 -30.26 18.37
N PRO A 312 -19.42 -29.56 17.27
CA PRO A 312 -18.10 -29.69 16.66
C PRO A 312 -16.94 -29.23 17.57
N ALA A 313 -17.22 -28.43 18.60
CA ALA A 313 -16.22 -27.98 19.56
C ALA A 313 -15.92 -28.98 20.67
N LYS A 314 -16.85 -29.90 21.00
CA LYS A 314 -16.81 -30.73 22.21
C LYS A 314 -15.51 -31.53 22.31
N GLY A 315 -15.16 -32.26 21.25
CA GLY A 315 -13.96 -33.10 21.24
C GLY A 315 -12.67 -32.31 21.47
N LEU A 316 -12.53 -31.14 20.82
CA LEU A 316 -11.36 -30.28 20.98
C LEU A 316 -11.30 -29.67 22.38
N LEU A 317 -12.44 -29.19 22.91
CA LEU A 317 -12.52 -28.60 24.25
C LEU A 317 -12.21 -29.64 25.34
N ILE A 318 -12.76 -30.86 25.27
CA ILE A 318 -12.44 -31.96 26.19
C ILE A 318 -10.96 -32.32 26.12
N SER A 319 -10.34 -32.34 24.93
CA SER A 319 -8.91 -32.65 24.79
C SER A 319 -7.99 -31.65 25.52
N VAL A 320 -8.45 -30.41 25.69
CA VAL A 320 -7.68 -29.33 26.32
C VAL A 320 -8.02 -29.16 27.80
N LEU A 321 -9.32 -29.25 28.12
CA LEU A 321 -9.88 -28.89 29.40
C LEU A 321 -10.47 -30.06 30.18
N GLY A 322 -10.63 -31.27 29.63
CA GLY A 322 -11.32 -32.38 30.32
C GLY A 322 -10.68 -32.82 31.64
N ASP A 323 -11.40 -33.67 32.39
CA ASP A 323 -11.13 -34.03 33.80
C ASP A 323 -9.72 -34.53 34.11
N LEU A 324 -9.06 -35.16 33.14
CA LEU A 324 -7.67 -35.64 33.30
C LEU A 324 -6.65 -34.49 33.33
N THR A 325 -7.05 -33.26 33.03
CA THR A 325 -6.19 -32.08 33.04
C THR A 325 -6.15 -31.46 34.43
N SER A 326 -4.96 -31.44 35.05
CA SER A 326 -4.80 -30.90 36.41
C SER A 326 -5.24 -29.42 36.53
N MET A 327 -5.71 -29.01 37.72
CA MET A 327 -6.10 -27.62 37.98
C MET A 327 -4.97 -26.61 37.70
N ASN A 328 -3.73 -26.94 38.09
CA ASN A 328 -2.57 -26.09 37.78
C ASN A 328 -2.36 -25.94 36.27
N THR A 329 -2.61 -27.01 35.52
CA THR A 329 -2.54 -26.98 34.06
C THR A 329 -3.65 -26.12 33.46
N ARG A 330 -4.90 -26.27 33.91
CA ARG A 330 -6.04 -25.43 33.48
C ARG A 330 -5.79 -23.94 33.73
N SER A 331 -5.23 -23.59 34.89
CA SER A 331 -4.85 -22.21 35.23
C SER A 331 -3.75 -21.65 34.31
N GLY A 332 -2.75 -22.46 33.98
CA GLY A 332 -1.69 -22.08 33.04
C GLY A 332 -2.21 -21.87 31.61
N ILE A 333 -3.11 -22.74 31.15
CA ILE A 333 -3.79 -22.61 29.85
C ILE A 333 -4.64 -21.33 29.82
N SER A 334 -5.44 -21.08 30.87
CA SER A 334 -6.30 -19.89 30.97
C SER A 334 -5.50 -18.60 30.96
N SER A 335 -4.38 -18.55 31.68
CA SER A 335 -3.47 -17.40 31.69
C SER A 335 -2.86 -17.15 30.30
N SER A 336 -2.44 -18.22 29.62
CA SER A 336 -1.89 -18.14 28.26
C SER A 336 -2.95 -17.71 27.24
N PHE A 337 -4.18 -18.20 27.37
CA PHE A 337 -5.32 -17.80 26.55
C PHE A 337 -5.64 -16.31 26.74
N GLN A 338 -5.77 -15.84 27.98
CA GLN A 338 -6.02 -14.43 28.28
C GLN A 338 -4.93 -13.51 27.71
N SER A 339 -3.66 -13.92 27.79
CA SER A 339 -2.56 -13.19 27.16
C SER A 339 -2.73 -13.11 25.63
N MET A 340 -3.08 -14.23 25.00
CA MET A 340 -3.29 -14.34 23.55
C MET A 340 -4.44 -13.46 23.03
N ILE A 341 -5.56 -13.42 23.75
CA ILE A 341 -6.76 -12.67 23.35
C ILE A 341 -6.80 -11.24 23.88
N SER A 342 -5.78 -10.79 24.62
CA SER A 342 -5.77 -9.52 25.35
C SER A 342 -6.14 -8.30 24.50
N ILE A 343 -5.71 -8.23 23.23
CA ILE A 343 -6.07 -7.13 22.32
C ILE A 343 -7.58 -7.07 22.03
N PHE A 344 -8.25 -8.22 21.96
CA PHE A 344 -9.68 -8.29 21.66
C PHE A 344 -10.53 -7.89 22.88
N GLN A 345 -9.92 -7.67 24.04
CA GLN A 345 -10.61 -7.12 25.21
C GLN A 345 -10.80 -5.59 25.10
N LEU A 346 -10.02 -4.91 24.26
CA LEU A 346 -10.09 -3.46 24.07
C LEU A 346 -11.39 -3.05 23.35
N ASN A 347 -12.12 -2.08 23.91
CA ASN A 347 -13.44 -1.66 23.41
C ASN A 347 -13.44 -1.27 21.92
N ARG A 348 -12.43 -0.52 21.45
CA ARG A 348 -12.30 -0.12 20.05
C ARG A 348 -12.19 -1.34 19.12
N ILE A 349 -11.45 -2.36 19.54
CA ILE A 349 -11.27 -3.60 18.77
C ILE A 349 -12.54 -4.45 18.80
N LYS A 350 -13.22 -4.56 19.96
CA LYS A 350 -14.52 -5.24 20.05
C LYS A 350 -15.54 -4.65 19.09
N GLU A 351 -15.66 -3.33 19.05
CA GLU A 351 -16.62 -2.66 18.15
C GLU A 351 -16.24 -2.78 16.67
N MET A 352 -14.95 -2.71 16.35
CA MET A 352 -14.45 -2.87 14.99
C MET A 352 -14.56 -4.32 14.49
N THR A 353 -14.45 -5.31 15.38
CA THR A 353 -14.51 -6.75 15.05
C THR A 353 -15.90 -7.37 15.23
N LYS A 354 -16.91 -6.54 15.49
CA LYS A 354 -18.28 -7.01 15.76
C LYS A 354 -19.00 -7.53 14.52
N THR A 355 -18.81 -6.85 13.38
CA THR A 355 -19.45 -7.12 12.09
C THR A 355 -18.46 -6.83 10.96
N SER A 356 -18.79 -7.21 9.73
CA SER A 356 -18.02 -6.83 8.54
C SER A 356 -18.81 -5.85 7.68
N ASP A 357 -18.21 -4.71 7.31
CA ASP A 357 -18.86 -3.71 6.45
C ASP A 357 -18.65 -3.99 4.95
N PHE A 358 -17.75 -4.92 4.62
CA PHE A 358 -17.48 -5.37 3.27
C PHE A 358 -17.07 -6.85 3.25
N SER A 359 -17.19 -7.48 2.08
CA SER A 359 -16.78 -8.87 1.85
C SER A 359 -15.65 -8.92 0.81
N PHE A 360 -14.68 -9.80 1.00
CA PHE A 360 -13.61 -10.03 0.02
C PHE A 360 -14.15 -10.47 -1.34
N ASP A 361 -15.29 -11.16 -1.37
CA ASP A 361 -16.01 -11.57 -2.59
C ASP A 361 -16.42 -10.39 -3.46
N GLU A 362 -16.66 -9.21 -2.88
CA GLU A 362 -17.05 -8.02 -3.65
C GLU A 362 -15.94 -7.57 -4.61
N PHE A 363 -14.67 -7.88 -4.30
CA PHE A 363 -13.52 -7.55 -5.14
C PHE A 363 -13.47 -8.36 -6.43
N GLN A 364 -14.24 -9.45 -6.52
CA GLN A 364 -14.41 -10.23 -7.75
C GLN A 364 -15.70 -9.87 -8.50
N LYS A 365 -16.63 -9.15 -7.87
CA LYS A 365 -17.86 -8.66 -8.50
C LYS A 365 -17.69 -7.26 -9.10
N HIS A 366 -16.90 -6.43 -8.43
CA HIS A 366 -16.66 -5.04 -8.82
C HIS A 366 -15.20 -4.66 -8.59
N LYS A 367 -14.63 -3.89 -9.51
CA LYS A 367 -13.29 -3.33 -9.29
C LYS A 367 -13.30 -2.45 -8.04
N SER A 368 -12.42 -2.77 -7.11
CA SER A 368 -12.44 -2.25 -5.75
C SER A 368 -11.03 -1.91 -5.28
N VAL A 369 -10.91 -0.86 -4.47
CA VAL A 369 -9.68 -0.49 -3.79
C VAL A 369 -9.92 -0.45 -2.29
N LEU A 370 -9.05 -1.14 -1.55
CA LEU A 370 -9.03 -1.11 -0.10
C LEU A 370 -7.74 -0.43 0.37
N TYR A 371 -7.89 0.61 1.16
CA TYR A 371 -6.79 1.23 1.89
C TYR A 371 -6.75 0.68 3.32
N VAL A 372 -5.63 0.10 3.70
CA VAL A 372 -5.41 -0.53 5.01
C VAL A 372 -4.42 0.32 5.79
N LYS A 373 -4.91 1.05 6.79
CA LYS A 373 -4.04 1.81 7.71
C LYS A 373 -3.63 0.91 8.86
N ILE A 374 -2.32 0.80 9.07
CA ILE A 374 -1.71 -0.02 10.14
C ILE A 374 -0.93 0.89 11.08
N ALA A 375 -0.85 0.50 12.36
CA ALA A 375 -0.09 1.24 13.35
C ALA A 375 1.43 1.16 13.08
N VAL A 376 2.12 2.30 13.18
CA VAL A 376 3.57 2.45 12.97
C VAL A 376 4.18 3.35 14.05
N PRO A 377 5.48 3.18 14.41
CA PRO A 377 6.49 2.31 13.81
C PRO A 377 6.38 0.83 14.22
N THR A 378 5.51 0.50 15.17
CA THR A 378 5.20 -0.87 15.57
C THR A 378 3.70 -1.10 15.54
N ASN A 379 3.30 -2.31 15.13
CA ASN A 379 1.91 -2.72 15.09
C ASN A 379 1.59 -3.61 16.30
N PRO A 380 0.99 -3.07 17.39
CA PRO A 380 0.59 -3.87 18.55
C PRO A 380 -0.58 -4.82 18.24
N TYR A 381 -1.22 -4.67 17.08
CA TYR A 381 -2.38 -5.44 16.63
C TYR A 381 -2.02 -6.45 15.54
N ALA A 382 -0.74 -6.85 15.46
CA ALA A 382 -0.22 -7.79 14.47
C ALA A 382 -1.04 -9.10 14.38
N SER A 383 -1.55 -9.60 15.51
CA SER A 383 -2.42 -10.78 15.53
C SER A 383 -3.73 -10.59 14.78
N LEU A 384 -4.34 -9.41 14.84
CA LEU A 384 -5.55 -9.11 14.07
C LEU A 384 -5.22 -8.81 12.61
N THR A 385 -4.19 -8.01 12.33
CA THR A 385 -3.81 -7.68 10.95
C THR A 385 -3.33 -8.90 10.17
N SER A 386 -2.52 -9.78 10.77
CA SER A 386 -2.11 -11.03 10.11
C SER A 386 -3.30 -11.92 9.79
N VAL A 387 -4.27 -12.07 10.70
CA VAL A 387 -5.52 -12.82 10.44
C VAL A 387 -6.27 -12.22 9.25
N PHE A 388 -6.43 -10.90 9.23
CA PHE A 388 -7.09 -10.19 8.13
C PHE A 388 -6.46 -10.47 6.77
N PHE A 389 -5.13 -10.33 6.66
CA PHE A 389 -4.43 -10.58 5.39
C PHE A 389 -4.41 -12.05 5.00
N SER A 390 -4.22 -12.97 5.96
CA SER A 390 -4.27 -14.41 5.68
C SER A 390 -5.65 -14.84 5.18
N GLN A 391 -6.74 -14.46 5.86
CA GLN A 391 -8.10 -14.79 5.42
C GLN A 391 -8.44 -14.15 4.08
N MET A 392 -7.96 -12.94 3.80
CA MET A 392 -8.15 -12.30 2.49
C MET A 392 -7.43 -13.05 1.36
N ILE A 393 -6.17 -13.42 1.58
CA ILE A 393 -5.37 -14.16 0.59
C ILE A 393 -6.00 -15.53 0.34
N ASP A 394 -6.34 -16.26 1.41
CA ASP A 394 -7.01 -17.56 1.32
C ASP A 394 -8.32 -17.44 0.54
N ARG A 395 -9.15 -16.45 0.86
CA ARG A 395 -10.43 -16.26 0.17
C ARG A 395 -10.25 -15.94 -1.31
N PHE A 396 -9.20 -15.22 -1.70
CA PHE A 396 -8.89 -15.00 -3.11
C PHE A 396 -8.42 -16.26 -3.83
N PHE A 397 -7.67 -17.16 -3.18
CA PHE A 397 -7.37 -18.47 -3.76
C PHE A 397 -8.64 -19.29 -3.93
N GLU A 398 -9.49 -19.39 -2.90
CA GLU A 398 -10.77 -20.09 -2.99
C GLU A 398 -11.67 -19.56 -4.12
N LEU A 399 -11.74 -18.23 -4.29
CA LEU A 399 -12.53 -17.62 -5.35
C LEU A 399 -11.98 -17.93 -6.74
N GLY A 400 -10.66 -18.02 -6.89
CA GLY A 400 -10.05 -18.45 -8.14
C GLY A 400 -10.29 -19.93 -8.42
N ASP A 401 -10.25 -20.80 -7.39
CA ASP A 401 -10.48 -22.24 -7.52
C ASP A 401 -11.90 -22.61 -7.97
N ILE A 402 -12.87 -21.74 -7.73
CA ILE A 402 -14.25 -21.93 -8.20
C ILE A 402 -14.34 -21.78 -9.73
N ASN A 403 -13.41 -21.06 -10.36
CA ASN A 403 -13.43 -20.82 -11.80
C ASN A 403 -12.88 -22.03 -12.58
N PRO A 404 -13.39 -22.30 -13.80
CA PRO A 404 -12.91 -23.42 -14.63
C PRO A 404 -11.41 -23.37 -14.93
N ILE A 405 -10.87 -22.15 -15.02
CA ILE A 405 -9.43 -21.88 -15.00
C ILE A 405 -9.18 -21.24 -13.62
N PRO A 406 -8.28 -21.80 -12.77
CA PRO A 406 -7.99 -21.32 -11.41
C PRO A 406 -7.38 -19.91 -11.35
N GLU A 407 -8.18 -18.91 -11.71
CA GLU A 407 -7.81 -17.52 -11.93
C GLU A 407 -8.92 -16.62 -11.39
N LEU A 408 -8.55 -15.51 -10.75
CA LEU A 408 -9.51 -14.47 -10.39
C LEU A 408 -10.10 -13.79 -11.64
N ASP A 409 -11.40 -13.47 -11.57
CA ASP A 409 -12.11 -12.72 -12.63
C ASP A 409 -11.54 -11.31 -12.78
N ILE A 410 -11.30 -10.65 -11.64
CA ILE A 410 -10.66 -9.34 -11.56
C ILE A 410 -9.31 -9.51 -10.86
N PRO A 411 -8.17 -9.29 -11.56
CA PRO A 411 -6.85 -9.34 -10.95
C PRO A 411 -6.73 -8.43 -9.72
N VAL A 412 -5.92 -8.86 -8.74
CA VAL A 412 -5.77 -8.13 -7.47
C VAL A 412 -4.29 -7.82 -7.21
N HIS A 413 -4.00 -6.52 -7.01
CA HIS A 413 -2.68 -6.03 -6.62
C HIS A 413 -2.60 -5.74 -5.12
N PHE A 414 -1.68 -6.39 -4.43
CA PHE A 414 -1.31 -6.08 -3.05
C PHE A 414 -0.11 -5.14 -3.02
N LEU A 415 -0.36 -3.84 -2.86
CA LEU A 415 0.64 -2.80 -2.63
C LEU A 415 0.97 -2.72 -1.13
N LEU A 416 1.88 -3.58 -0.68
CA LEU A 416 2.18 -3.80 0.74
C LEU A 416 3.31 -2.86 1.21
N ASP A 417 3.04 -1.56 1.30
CA ASP A 417 3.99 -0.60 1.87
C ASP A 417 4.26 -0.92 3.35
N GLU A 418 5.52 -0.81 3.75
CA GLU A 418 6.01 -1.25 5.06
C GLU A 418 5.55 -2.66 5.45
N PHE A 419 5.63 -3.62 4.52
CA PHE A 419 5.20 -5.00 4.69
C PHE A 419 5.53 -5.66 6.05
N PRO A 420 6.72 -5.47 6.66
CA PRO A 420 7.03 -6.05 7.97
C PRO A 420 6.07 -5.64 9.09
N ASN A 421 5.40 -4.49 8.99
CA ASN A 421 4.46 -3.99 10.00
C ASN A 421 3.11 -4.70 9.98
N ILE A 422 2.82 -5.54 8.97
CA ILE A 422 1.63 -6.40 8.95
C ILE A 422 1.68 -7.44 10.08
N GLY A 423 2.88 -7.93 10.40
CA GLY A 423 3.07 -9.19 11.12
C GLY A 423 3.48 -10.31 10.17
N LYS A 424 3.67 -11.52 10.71
CA LYS A 424 4.00 -12.69 9.90
C LYS A 424 2.74 -13.19 9.20
N ILE A 425 2.79 -13.29 7.87
CA ILE A 425 1.79 -14.00 7.06
C ILE A 425 2.35 -15.41 6.85
N ASP A 426 1.71 -16.42 7.44
CA ASP A 426 2.19 -17.79 7.34
C ASP A 426 2.11 -18.30 5.89
N GLY A 427 3.18 -18.97 5.45
CA GLY A 427 3.26 -19.50 4.09
C GLY A 427 3.38 -18.43 2.99
N TYR A 428 3.83 -17.22 3.33
CA TYR A 428 3.98 -16.13 2.35
C TYR A 428 4.87 -16.51 1.16
N GLU A 429 5.95 -17.27 1.38
CA GLU A 429 6.81 -17.81 0.33
C GLU A 429 6.07 -18.73 -0.66
N ASN A 430 5.11 -19.52 -0.16
CA ASN A 430 4.27 -20.41 -0.97
C ASN A 430 3.16 -19.62 -1.67
N THR A 431 2.60 -18.62 -0.98
CA THR A 431 1.65 -17.67 -1.58
C THR A 431 2.27 -17.01 -2.81
N LEU A 432 3.49 -16.46 -2.67
CA LEU A 432 4.19 -15.80 -3.77
C LEU A 432 4.45 -16.69 -4.99
N SER A 433 4.69 -17.99 -4.78
CA SER A 433 4.93 -18.92 -5.89
C SER A 433 3.63 -19.28 -6.64
N LEU A 434 2.48 -19.30 -5.95
CA LEU A 434 1.17 -19.65 -6.51
C LEU A 434 0.42 -18.45 -7.11
N CYS A 435 0.56 -17.25 -6.51
CA CYS A 435 -0.20 -16.04 -6.85
C CYS A 435 -0.29 -15.73 -8.36
N ARG A 436 0.78 -16.02 -9.12
CA ARG A 436 0.81 -15.84 -10.58
C ARG A 436 -0.36 -16.54 -11.28
N GLY A 437 -0.58 -17.80 -10.94
CA GLY A 437 -1.62 -18.63 -11.56
C GLY A 437 -3.01 -18.06 -11.31
N TYR A 438 -3.20 -17.37 -10.18
CA TYR A 438 -4.50 -16.86 -9.74
C TYR A 438 -4.75 -15.39 -10.12
N LYS A 439 -3.84 -14.73 -10.86
CA LYS A 439 -3.86 -13.28 -11.10
C LYS A 439 -3.87 -12.44 -9.80
N ILE A 440 -3.19 -12.95 -8.78
CA ILE A 440 -2.86 -12.22 -7.56
C ILE A 440 -1.44 -11.69 -7.73
N TYR A 441 -1.22 -10.41 -7.47
CA TYR A 441 0.08 -9.77 -7.67
C TYR A 441 0.56 -9.13 -6.38
N MET A 442 1.68 -9.62 -5.86
CA MET A 442 2.23 -9.21 -4.57
C MET A 442 3.38 -8.22 -4.78
N HIS A 443 3.23 -7.02 -4.21
CA HIS A 443 4.24 -5.99 -4.23
C HIS A 443 4.81 -5.85 -2.81
N THR A 444 5.88 -6.58 -2.53
CA THR A 444 6.53 -6.59 -1.21
C THR A 444 7.45 -5.38 -1.08
N ILE A 445 7.06 -4.40 -0.27
CA ILE A 445 7.80 -3.14 -0.14
C ILE A 445 8.38 -3.05 1.27
N VAL A 446 9.71 -3.00 1.36
CA VAL A 446 10.44 -2.99 2.64
C VAL A 446 11.39 -1.81 2.75
N GLN A 447 11.65 -1.38 3.98
CA GLN A 447 12.66 -0.35 4.22
C GLN A 447 14.07 -0.92 4.10
N ASP A 448 14.26 -2.10 4.69
CA ASP A 448 15.51 -2.85 4.65
C ASP A 448 15.22 -4.35 4.55
N ILE A 449 16.11 -5.08 3.89
CA ILE A 449 16.06 -6.53 3.82
C ILE A 449 16.25 -7.17 5.19
N SER A 450 17.01 -6.53 6.09
CA SER A 450 17.23 -7.04 7.45
C SER A 450 15.93 -7.23 8.23
N GLN A 451 14.88 -6.43 7.94
CA GLN A 451 13.55 -6.59 8.55
C GLN A 451 12.90 -7.94 8.21
N LEU A 452 13.09 -8.44 6.99
CA LEU A 452 12.60 -9.77 6.59
C LEU A 452 13.46 -10.88 7.16
N GLN A 453 14.77 -10.65 7.24
CA GLN A 453 15.73 -11.62 7.76
C GLN A 453 15.65 -11.84 9.27
N ASP A 454 14.93 -10.99 10.00
CA ASP A 454 14.61 -11.23 11.41
C ASP A 454 13.92 -12.59 11.55
N LYS A 455 14.45 -13.43 12.44
CA LYS A 455 13.91 -14.76 12.75
C LYS A 455 12.47 -14.68 13.27
N LYS A 456 12.08 -13.57 13.90
CA LYS A 456 10.72 -13.34 14.37
C LYS A 456 9.71 -13.15 13.24
N LEU A 457 10.17 -12.77 12.05
CA LEU A 457 9.32 -12.58 10.87
C LEU A 457 9.43 -13.78 9.92
N TYR A 458 10.46 -13.84 9.08
CA TYR A 458 10.67 -14.93 8.12
C TYR A 458 12.03 -15.60 8.25
N GLY A 459 13.04 -14.91 8.78
CA GLY A 459 14.41 -15.43 8.83
C GLY A 459 15.12 -15.40 7.48
N LYS A 460 16.42 -15.67 7.49
CA LYS A 460 17.30 -15.51 6.31
C LYS A 460 16.93 -16.42 5.13
N GLU A 461 16.60 -17.68 5.38
CA GLU A 461 16.31 -18.64 4.30
C GLU A 461 14.98 -18.35 3.62
N ALA A 462 13.89 -18.15 4.37
CA ALA A 462 12.61 -17.78 3.77
C ALA A 462 12.68 -16.41 3.07
N THR A 463 13.45 -15.45 3.59
CA THR A 463 13.67 -14.16 2.90
C THR A 463 14.25 -14.33 1.50
N LYS A 464 15.22 -15.24 1.31
CA LYS A 464 15.78 -15.52 -0.03
C LYS A 464 14.69 -16.05 -0.97
N THR A 465 13.84 -16.97 -0.49
CA THR A 465 12.72 -17.54 -1.25
C THR A 465 11.67 -16.48 -1.58
N ILE A 466 11.35 -15.60 -0.63
CA ILE A 466 10.44 -14.47 -0.84
C ILE A 466 10.98 -13.60 -1.98
N ILE A 467 12.23 -13.15 -1.91
CA ILE A 467 12.80 -12.27 -2.94
C ILE A 467 12.89 -12.98 -4.30
N SER A 468 13.26 -14.25 -4.35
CA SER A 468 13.42 -14.99 -5.62
C SER A 468 12.11 -15.26 -6.36
N ASN A 469 10.97 -15.24 -5.68
CA ASN A 469 9.63 -15.35 -6.30
C ASN A 469 9.13 -14.04 -6.93
N HIS A 470 9.87 -12.93 -6.81
CA HIS A 470 9.55 -11.68 -7.50
C HIS A 470 10.27 -11.60 -8.85
N SER A 471 9.54 -11.30 -9.91
CA SER A 471 10.13 -11.18 -11.25
C SER A 471 10.83 -9.84 -11.48
N ALA A 472 10.45 -8.82 -10.70
CA ALA A 472 11.11 -7.53 -10.67
C ALA A 472 11.56 -7.20 -9.25
N ILE A 473 12.83 -6.82 -9.11
CA ILE A 473 13.42 -6.33 -7.86
C ILE A 473 13.86 -4.88 -8.11
N LEU A 474 13.23 -3.94 -7.41
CA LEU A 474 13.49 -2.51 -7.51
C LEU A 474 14.24 -2.02 -6.27
N ILE A 475 15.50 -1.66 -6.44
CA ILE A 475 16.36 -1.11 -5.40
C ILE A 475 16.38 0.41 -5.54
N LEU A 476 15.59 1.10 -4.72
CA LEU A 476 15.46 2.57 -4.76
C LEU A 476 16.60 3.27 -4.02
N LYS A 477 17.06 2.66 -2.92
CA LYS A 477 18.22 3.07 -2.14
C LYS A 477 18.56 1.94 -1.16
N VAL A 478 19.78 1.89 -0.66
CA VAL A 478 20.18 0.98 0.41
C VAL A 478 20.60 1.79 1.62
N GLY A 479 20.11 1.41 2.81
CA GLY A 479 20.35 2.14 4.06
C GLY A 479 21.58 1.64 4.82
N GLU A 480 21.85 0.34 4.78
CA GLU A 480 22.88 -0.31 5.59
C GLU A 480 23.93 -1.06 4.76
N LYS A 481 25.12 -1.23 5.34
CA LYS A 481 26.26 -1.88 4.66
C LYS A 481 26.03 -3.36 4.40
N GLU A 482 25.31 -4.06 5.28
CA GLU A 482 25.01 -5.48 5.11
C GLU A 482 24.05 -5.71 3.94
N GLY A 483 22.93 -4.98 3.90
CA GLY A 483 22.05 -4.92 2.74
C GLY A 483 22.80 -4.52 1.45
N ALA A 484 23.75 -3.59 1.51
CA ALA A 484 24.51 -3.18 0.32
C ALA A 484 25.42 -4.30 -0.20
N LYS A 485 26.05 -5.08 0.69
CA LYS A 485 26.79 -6.28 0.31
C LYS A 485 25.86 -7.32 -0.29
N TYR A 486 24.72 -7.57 0.35
CA TYR A 486 23.71 -8.52 -0.14
C TYR A 486 23.28 -8.21 -1.58
N TRP A 487 22.90 -6.96 -1.85
CA TRP A 487 22.51 -6.56 -3.20
C TRP A 487 23.67 -6.54 -4.20
N SER A 488 24.88 -6.18 -3.76
CA SER A 488 26.09 -6.27 -4.59
C SER A 488 26.38 -7.71 -5.00
N ASP A 489 26.20 -8.67 -4.09
CA ASP A 489 26.40 -10.09 -4.34
C ASP A 489 25.29 -10.65 -5.25
N TRP A 490 24.04 -10.19 -5.09
CA TRP A 490 22.91 -10.58 -5.95
C TRP A 490 23.06 -10.12 -7.40
N ILE A 491 23.65 -8.94 -7.63
CA ILE A 491 23.94 -8.40 -8.96
C ILE A 491 25.14 -9.11 -9.61
N ASP A 492 26.00 -9.70 -8.78
CA ASP A 492 27.22 -10.44 -9.13
C ASP A 492 28.34 -9.56 -9.77
N ALA A 493 29.46 -10.21 -10.06
CA ALA A 493 30.68 -9.60 -10.55
C ALA A 493 30.79 -9.59 -12.08
N THR A 494 31.46 -8.56 -12.58
CA THR A 494 31.94 -8.44 -13.94
C THR A 494 33.46 -8.64 -14.00
N THR A 495 33.95 -9.00 -15.19
CA THR A 495 35.39 -8.96 -15.50
C THR A 495 35.77 -7.57 -16.01
N VAL A 496 36.77 -6.95 -15.39
CA VAL A 496 37.36 -5.69 -15.86
C VAL A 496 38.76 -5.91 -16.41
N LYS A 497 39.08 -5.23 -17.51
CA LYS A 497 40.40 -5.24 -18.14
C LYS A 497 41.06 -3.88 -17.97
N TYR A 498 42.27 -3.89 -17.41
CA TYR A 498 43.14 -2.72 -17.40
C TYR A 498 44.53 -3.08 -17.90
N LYS A 499 45.25 -2.05 -18.36
CA LYS A 499 46.63 -2.19 -18.81
C LYS A 499 47.54 -1.94 -17.63
N SER A 500 48.31 -2.95 -17.25
CA SER A 500 49.41 -2.79 -16.32
C SER A 500 50.64 -2.37 -17.13
N GLU A 501 51.21 -1.21 -16.79
CA GLU A 501 52.48 -0.75 -17.34
C GLU A 501 53.53 -0.84 -16.23
N SER A 502 54.52 -1.72 -16.37
CA SER A 502 55.70 -1.71 -15.51
C SER A 502 56.85 -1.06 -16.25
N THR A 503 57.51 -0.11 -15.60
CA THR A 503 58.67 0.58 -16.14
C THR A 503 59.87 0.23 -15.29
N SER A 504 60.85 -0.45 -15.89
CA SER A 504 62.15 -0.66 -15.27
C SER A 504 63.17 0.33 -15.86
N VAL A 505 63.91 0.99 -14.98
CA VAL A 505 64.98 1.92 -15.36
C VAL A 505 66.29 1.33 -14.89
N SER A 506 67.20 1.07 -15.84
CA SER A 506 68.56 0.61 -15.56
C SER A 506 69.58 1.57 -16.16
N LYS A 507 70.86 1.42 -15.79
CA LYS A 507 71.97 2.23 -16.34
C LYS A 507 72.09 2.15 -17.87
N GLN A 508 71.46 1.17 -18.53
CA GLN A 508 71.49 0.96 -19.98
C GLN A 508 70.21 1.44 -20.70
N GLY A 509 69.18 1.90 -20.00
CA GLY A 509 67.98 2.45 -20.62
C GLY A 509 66.68 2.20 -19.84
N LYS A 510 65.57 2.64 -20.45
CA LYS A 510 64.20 2.51 -19.91
C LYS A 510 63.43 1.48 -20.71
N THR A 511 62.98 0.40 -20.06
CA THR A 511 62.12 -0.62 -20.68
C THR A 511 60.73 -0.51 -20.07
N THR A 512 59.70 -0.43 -20.93
CA THR A 512 58.30 -0.40 -20.50
C THR A 512 57.63 -1.68 -20.96
N ASN A 513 57.18 -2.51 -20.01
CA ASN A 513 56.42 -3.71 -20.30
C ASN A 513 54.93 -3.44 -20.12
N ARG A 514 54.11 -3.86 -21.08
CA ARG A 514 52.65 -3.62 -21.07
C ARG A 514 51.93 -4.95 -21.09
N SER A 515 51.15 -5.24 -20.06
CA SER A 515 50.32 -6.44 -19.98
C SER A 515 48.85 -6.10 -19.76
N ASP A 516 47.98 -6.90 -20.36
CA ASP A 516 46.54 -6.84 -20.12
C ASP A 516 46.21 -7.70 -18.90
N VAL A 517 45.66 -7.09 -17.86
CA VAL A 517 45.27 -7.78 -16.62
C VAL A 517 43.75 -7.81 -16.51
N TYR A 518 43.21 -8.98 -16.18
CA TYR A 518 41.79 -9.21 -15.97
C TYR A 518 41.52 -9.42 -14.47
N GLU A 519 40.63 -8.61 -13.90
CA GLU A 519 40.25 -8.67 -12.49
C GLU A 519 38.74 -8.84 -12.28
N LYS A 520 38.39 -9.48 -11.15
CA LYS A 520 37.02 -9.60 -10.68
C LYS A 520 36.63 -8.27 -10.05
N ARG A 521 35.51 -7.69 -10.48
CA ARG A 521 34.93 -6.49 -9.83
C ARG A 521 33.43 -6.69 -9.71
N ALA A 522 32.82 -6.39 -8.57
CA ALA A 522 31.37 -6.32 -8.47
C ALA A 522 30.81 -5.36 -9.54
N LEU A 523 29.77 -5.75 -10.29
CA LEU A 523 29.17 -4.87 -11.30
C LEU A 523 28.64 -3.59 -10.65
N LEU A 524 28.08 -3.73 -9.45
CA LEU A 524 27.71 -2.63 -8.58
C LEU A 524 28.28 -2.84 -7.17
N PRO A 525 29.45 -2.26 -6.85
CA PRO A 525 30.06 -2.37 -5.53
C PRO A 525 29.18 -1.82 -4.39
N ALA A 526 29.27 -2.42 -3.20
CA ALA A 526 28.51 -2.00 -2.02
C ALA A 526 28.68 -0.52 -1.66
N ASN A 527 29.87 0.08 -1.85
CA ASN A 527 30.08 1.50 -1.61
C ASN A 527 29.37 2.41 -2.64
N GLU A 528 29.24 1.96 -3.89
CA GLU A 528 28.46 2.64 -4.92
C GLU A 528 26.95 2.54 -4.62
N LEU A 529 26.48 1.40 -4.08
CA LEU A 529 25.10 1.25 -3.56
C LEU A 529 24.79 2.20 -2.39
N MET A 530 25.73 2.36 -1.46
CA MET A 530 25.58 3.27 -0.31
C MET A 530 25.59 4.74 -0.72
N SER A 531 26.23 5.08 -1.84
CA SER A 531 26.35 6.45 -2.36
C SER A 531 25.40 6.75 -3.52
N MET A 532 24.31 5.97 -3.65
CA MET A 532 23.29 6.15 -4.68
C MET A 532 22.71 7.57 -4.70
N GLU A 533 22.68 8.15 -5.91
CA GLU A 533 22.03 9.43 -6.16
C GLU A 533 20.51 9.34 -5.95
N LYS A 534 19.90 10.44 -5.48
CA LYS A 534 18.48 10.49 -5.09
C LYS A 534 17.53 9.98 -6.19
N ASN A 535 17.78 10.32 -7.45
CA ASN A 535 16.90 10.01 -8.58
C ASN A 535 17.23 8.70 -9.29
N ILE A 536 18.33 8.04 -8.92
CA ILE A 536 18.76 6.77 -9.53
C ILE A 536 18.18 5.60 -8.74
N ALA A 537 17.80 4.55 -9.44
CA ALA A 537 17.44 3.25 -8.88
C ALA A 537 18.06 2.13 -9.72
N TYR A 538 18.09 0.93 -9.16
CA TYR A 538 18.51 -0.27 -9.88
C TYR A 538 17.35 -1.24 -9.98
N LEU A 539 17.16 -1.79 -11.17
CA LEU A 539 16.08 -2.71 -11.48
C LEU A 539 16.67 -4.03 -11.96
N LEU A 540 16.32 -5.11 -11.28
CA LEU A 540 16.67 -6.47 -11.67
C LEU A 540 15.40 -7.13 -12.19
N LEU A 541 15.40 -7.53 -13.46
CA LEU A 541 14.33 -8.30 -14.06
C LEU A 541 14.81 -9.73 -14.23
N LYS A 542 13.98 -10.71 -13.85
CA LYS A 542 14.34 -12.13 -13.94
C LYS A 542 14.67 -12.51 -15.38
N GLY A 543 15.81 -13.19 -15.57
CA GLY A 543 16.31 -13.58 -16.89
C GLY A 543 16.84 -12.43 -17.75
N LYS A 544 17.07 -11.24 -17.18
CA LYS A 544 17.64 -10.07 -17.88
C LYS A 544 18.84 -9.51 -17.14
N ASP A 545 19.67 -8.76 -17.86
CA ASP A 545 20.78 -8.01 -17.27
C ASP A 545 20.25 -6.90 -16.32
N PRO A 546 20.94 -6.64 -15.19
CA PRO A 546 20.63 -5.54 -14.29
C PRO A 546 20.54 -4.19 -15.01
N LEU A 547 19.60 -3.34 -14.60
CA LEU A 547 19.33 -2.05 -15.22
C LEU A 547 19.59 -0.90 -14.25
N LYS A 548 20.36 0.10 -14.70
CA LYS A 548 20.44 1.41 -14.03
C LYS A 548 19.34 2.30 -14.61
N ILE A 549 18.43 2.74 -13.75
CA ILE A 549 17.20 3.46 -14.13
C ILE A 549 17.05 4.75 -13.32
N GLU A 550 16.09 5.59 -13.69
CA GLU A 550 15.63 6.70 -12.85
C GLU A 550 14.32 6.34 -12.15
N LYS A 551 14.08 6.95 -10.98
CA LYS A 551 12.83 6.79 -10.23
C LYS A 551 11.67 7.43 -10.99
N ALA A 552 10.52 6.77 -10.97
CA ALA A 552 9.30 7.22 -11.63
C ALA A 552 8.43 8.03 -10.66
N TRP A 553 8.89 9.22 -10.29
CA TRP A 553 8.17 10.12 -9.40
C TRP A 553 6.77 10.45 -9.95
N GLN A 554 5.72 10.34 -9.13
CA GLN A 554 4.36 10.63 -9.57
C GLN A 554 4.21 12.04 -10.14
N TYR A 555 4.95 13.03 -9.63
CA TYR A 555 4.92 14.41 -10.14
C TYR A 555 5.73 14.61 -11.43
N ASP A 556 6.59 13.66 -11.80
CA ASP A 556 7.23 13.65 -13.13
C ASP A 556 6.26 13.03 -14.16
N LEU A 557 5.55 11.96 -13.76
CA LEU A 557 4.64 11.21 -14.63
C LEU A 557 3.29 11.90 -14.83
N TYR A 558 2.76 12.49 -13.75
CA TYR A 558 1.44 13.09 -13.64
C TYR A 558 1.57 14.48 -12.97
N PRO A 559 2.29 15.43 -13.61
CA PRO A 559 2.62 16.73 -13.02
C PRO A 559 1.37 17.48 -12.57
N GLY A 560 1.33 17.89 -11.30
CA GLY A 560 0.23 18.65 -10.74
C GLY A 560 -1.07 17.86 -10.49
N LEU A 561 -1.15 16.58 -10.88
CA LEU A 561 -2.39 15.80 -10.79
C LEU A 561 -2.82 15.56 -9.34
N LEU A 562 -1.93 14.96 -8.56
CA LEU A 562 -2.21 14.56 -7.17
C LEU A 562 -1.92 15.66 -6.17
N PHE A 563 -0.90 16.48 -6.43
CA PHE A 563 -0.44 17.54 -5.53
C PHE A 563 -0.21 18.84 -6.28
N ASP A 564 -0.44 19.97 -5.60
CA ASP A 564 -0.08 21.31 -6.09
C ASP A 564 1.39 21.65 -5.80
N GLU A 565 1.82 22.85 -6.16
CA GLU A 565 3.19 23.35 -5.91
C GLU A 565 3.54 23.42 -4.41
N ASN A 566 2.53 23.54 -3.54
CA ASN A 566 2.65 23.58 -2.08
C ASN A 566 2.53 22.18 -1.43
N ARG A 567 2.49 21.11 -2.24
CA ARG A 567 2.30 19.71 -1.79
C ARG A 567 0.96 19.46 -1.09
N LYS A 568 -0.07 20.24 -1.39
CA LYS A 568 -1.44 19.97 -0.95
C LYS A 568 -2.17 19.07 -1.96
N PRO A 569 -3.09 18.20 -1.52
CA PRO A 569 -3.90 17.39 -2.42
C PRO A 569 -4.62 18.25 -3.47
N ASN A 570 -4.46 17.90 -4.75
CA ASN A 570 -4.90 18.75 -5.88
C ASN A 570 -5.89 18.05 -6.84
N TYR A 571 -6.09 16.74 -6.71
CA TYR A 571 -6.91 15.99 -7.66
C TYR A 571 -8.33 16.56 -7.82
N ASN A 572 -8.94 17.00 -6.72
CA ASN A 572 -10.29 17.55 -6.72
C ASN A 572 -10.44 18.82 -7.58
N GLN A 573 -9.36 19.58 -7.78
CA GLN A 573 -9.35 20.75 -8.65
C GLN A 573 -9.23 20.33 -10.13
N ASN A 574 -8.43 19.29 -10.40
CA ASN A 574 -8.16 18.80 -11.75
C ASN A 574 -9.24 17.87 -12.32
N ARG A 575 -10.08 17.25 -11.49
CA ARG A 575 -11.05 16.25 -11.99
C ARG A 575 -12.05 16.79 -13.04
N LYS A 576 -12.39 18.09 -12.97
CA LYS A 576 -13.27 18.73 -13.95
C LYS A 576 -12.66 18.76 -15.36
N SER A 577 -11.36 19.02 -15.49
CA SER A 577 -10.68 19.00 -16.79
C SER A 577 -10.54 17.59 -17.35
N LEU A 578 -10.59 16.56 -16.50
CA LEU A 578 -10.66 15.16 -16.89
C LEU A 578 -12.08 14.69 -17.28
N GLY A 579 -13.07 15.59 -17.26
CA GLY A 579 -14.45 15.29 -17.65
C GLY A 579 -15.35 14.77 -16.53
N TYR A 580 -14.86 14.67 -15.30
CA TYR A 580 -15.67 14.21 -14.16
C TYR A 580 -16.54 15.35 -13.61
N LYS A 581 -17.85 15.09 -13.53
CA LYS A 581 -18.88 16.06 -13.09
C LYS A 581 -19.60 15.67 -11.80
N THR A 582 -19.47 14.42 -11.35
CA THR A 582 -20.05 13.95 -10.09
C THR A 582 -19.56 14.80 -8.93
N PRO A 583 -20.33 15.05 -7.86
CA PRO A 583 -19.81 15.74 -6.68
C PRO A 583 -18.61 15.01 -6.07
N VAL A 584 -17.69 15.76 -5.45
CA VAL A 584 -16.64 15.14 -4.63
C VAL A 584 -17.34 14.42 -3.49
N LYS A 585 -16.93 13.18 -3.18
CA LYS A 585 -17.46 12.51 -2.00
C LYS A 585 -16.88 13.22 -0.79
N GLU A 586 -17.72 14.02 -0.12
CA GLU A 586 -17.39 14.51 1.21
C GLU A 586 -17.28 13.29 2.11
N GLU A 587 -16.05 12.98 2.49
CA GLU A 587 -15.83 12.04 3.56
C GLU A 587 -16.38 12.73 4.80
N ASN A 588 -17.36 12.13 5.46
CA ASN A 588 -17.66 12.45 6.84
C ASN A 588 -16.39 12.13 7.63
N ILE A 589 -15.42 13.03 7.59
CA ILE A 589 -14.41 13.17 8.59
C ILE A 589 -15.22 13.66 9.79
N ASN A 590 -15.90 12.74 10.46
CA ASN A 590 -15.99 12.88 11.91
C ASN A 590 -14.52 12.89 12.35
N LYS A 591 -13.94 14.09 12.34
CA LYS A 591 -13.07 14.51 13.43
C LYS A 591 -13.93 14.19 14.61
N GLY A 592 -13.68 13.06 15.26
CA GLY A 592 -14.33 12.76 16.50
C GLY A 592 -14.09 13.99 17.37
N ASN A 593 -15.13 14.82 17.53
CA ASN A 593 -15.51 15.11 18.90
C ASN A 593 -15.53 13.74 19.54
N ILE A 594 -14.60 13.54 20.47
CA ILE A 594 -14.63 12.36 21.31
C ILE A 594 -15.96 12.51 22.04
N ASP A 595 -17.02 11.97 21.45
CA ASP A 595 -18.30 11.79 22.10
C ASP A 595 -17.93 11.07 23.39
N THR A 596 -18.19 11.74 24.51
CA THR A 596 -17.90 11.13 25.80
C THR A 596 -18.73 9.85 25.89
N PHE A 597 -18.33 8.92 26.75
CA PHE A 597 -19.07 7.67 26.93
C PHE A 597 -20.57 7.90 27.23
N GLU A 598 -20.91 9.04 27.84
CA GLU A 598 -22.29 9.50 28.05
C GLU A 598 -23.00 9.93 26.76
N ASP A 599 -22.33 10.61 25.84
CA ASP A 599 -22.92 11.03 24.56
C ASP A 599 -23.22 9.83 23.67
N TYR A 600 -22.35 8.81 23.69
CA TYR A 600 -22.59 7.52 23.05
C TYR A 600 -23.78 6.77 23.66
N GLN A 601 -23.92 6.77 25.00
CA GLN A 601 -25.05 6.15 25.69
C GLN A 601 -26.38 6.84 25.34
N LYS A 602 -26.40 8.17 25.26
CA LYS A 602 -27.58 8.97 24.88
C LYS A 602 -27.99 8.73 23.42
N GLN A 603 -27.04 8.75 22.48
CA GLN A 603 -27.32 8.44 21.08
C GLN A 603 -27.85 7.01 20.89
N ARG A 604 -27.30 6.04 21.63
CA ARG A 604 -27.73 4.63 21.56
C ARG A 604 -29.10 4.41 22.19
N ALA A 605 -29.45 5.13 23.25
CA ALA A 605 -30.79 5.12 23.84
C ALA A 605 -31.83 5.74 22.90
N GLN A 606 -31.45 6.81 22.19
CA GLN A 606 -32.31 7.47 21.21
C GLN A 606 -32.53 6.60 19.96
N GLN A 607 -31.50 5.93 19.46
CA GLN A 607 -31.60 4.97 18.36
C GLN A 607 -32.44 3.74 18.74
N ARG A 608 -32.34 3.25 19.98
CA ARG A 608 -33.22 2.18 20.48
C ARG A 608 -34.68 2.62 20.51
N ARG A 609 -34.97 3.83 21.03
CA ARG A 609 -36.34 4.39 21.00
C ARG A 609 -36.88 4.51 19.58
N LEU A 610 -36.07 4.96 18.62
CA LEU A 610 -36.49 5.07 17.22
C LEU A 610 -36.76 3.70 16.58
N ALA A 611 -35.92 2.70 16.87
CA ALA A 611 -36.13 1.33 16.41
C ALA A 611 -37.39 0.71 17.04
N ASP A 612 -37.65 0.96 18.33
CA ASP A 612 -38.87 0.50 19.01
C ASP A 612 -40.13 1.15 18.41
N ILE A 613 -40.05 2.43 18.00
CA ILE A 613 -41.13 3.14 17.31
C ILE A 613 -41.35 2.57 15.89
N GLU A 614 -40.29 2.28 15.13
CA GLU A 614 -40.39 1.64 13.81
C GLU A 614 -40.98 0.23 13.90
N VAL A 615 -40.57 -0.55 14.90
CA VAL A 615 -41.13 -1.88 15.15
C VAL A 615 -42.60 -1.78 15.54
N ALA A 616 -42.98 -0.83 16.40
CA ALA A 616 -44.38 -0.59 16.75
C ALA A 616 -45.23 -0.16 15.53
N ALA A 617 -44.69 0.70 14.66
CA ALA A 617 -45.36 1.12 13.43
C ALA A 617 -45.48 -0.02 12.39
N ALA A 618 -44.48 -0.89 12.29
CA ALA A 618 -44.51 -2.07 11.43
C ALA A 618 -45.49 -3.14 11.92
N VAL A 619 -45.67 -3.27 13.24
CA VAL A 619 -46.67 -4.16 13.86
C VAL A 619 -48.09 -3.61 13.66
N SER A 620 -48.27 -2.29 13.80
CA SER A 620 -49.56 -1.62 13.56
C SER A 620 -50.02 -1.77 12.09
N SER A 621 -49.13 -1.50 11.13
CA SER A 621 -49.44 -1.63 9.69
C SER A 621 -49.67 -3.08 9.22
N LYS A 622 -49.03 -4.06 9.86
CA LYS A 622 -49.35 -5.49 9.65
C LYS A 622 -50.71 -5.87 10.23
N SER A 623 -51.14 -5.28 11.34
CA SER A 623 -52.47 -5.55 11.92
C SER A 623 -53.62 -4.98 11.07
N GLU A 624 -53.40 -3.82 10.43
CA GLU A 624 -54.36 -3.20 9.51
C GLU A 624 -54.46 -3.97 8.18
N SER A 625 -53.33 -4.37 7.59
CA SER A 625 -53.33 -5.14 6.33
C SER A 625 -53.87 -6.57 6.47
N VAL A 626 -53.70 -7.22 7.63
CA VAL A 626 -54.31 -8.52 7.92
C VAL A 626 -55.83 -8.38 8.14
N SER A 627 -56.29 -7.27 8.73
CA SER A 627 -57.72 -7.01 8.90
C SER A 627 -58.42 -6.74 7.56
N GLU A 628 -57.79 -6.03 6.63
CA GLU A 628 -58.36 -5.78 5.29
C GLU A 628 -58.42 -7.03 4.41
N MET A 629 -57.40 -7.90 4.48
CA MET A 629 -57.39 -9.18 3.75
C MET A 629 -58.49 -10.14 4.24
N VAL A 630 -58.68 -10.23 5.56
CA VAL A 630 -59.72 -11.08 6.16
C VAL A 630 -61.12 -10.54 5.84
N VAL A 631 -61.31 -9.21 5.81
CA VAL A 631 -62.59 -8.57 5.46
C VAL A 631 -62.93 -8.78 3.97
N GLN A 632 -61.94 -8.73 3.06
CA GLN A 632 -62.17 -9.03 1.65
C GLN A 632 -62.48 -10.50 1.38
N GLU A 633 -61.82 -11.43 2.09
CA GLU A 633 -62.07 -12.86 1.93
C GLU A 633 -63.45 -13.27 2.49
N ILE A 634 -63.89 -12.68 3.59
CA ILE A 634 -65.24 -12.88 4.15
C ILE A 634 -66.33 -12.34 3.22
N ASN A 635 -66.13 -11.15 2.63
CA ASN A 635 -67.10 -10.53 1.71
C ASN A 635 -67.25 -11.32 0.39
N SER A 636 -66.23 -12.09 0.00
CA SER A 636 -66.30 -12.95 -1.20
C SER A 636 -67.06 -14.27 -0.98
N ARG A 637 -67.23 -14.72 0.27
CA ARG A 637 -67.84 -16.01 0.62
C ARG A 637 -69.32 -15.96 0.99
N VAL A 638 -69.92 -14.77 1.09
CA VAL A 638 -71.34 -14.61 1.45
C VAL A 638 -72.13 -14.14 0.22
N ALA A 639 -72.51 -15.10 -0.62
CA ALA A 639 -73.53 -14.90 -1.65
C ALA A 639 -74.63 -15.98 -1.47
N MET A 640 -75.84 -15.49 -1.15
CA MET A 640 -77.17 -16.16 -1.09
C MET A 640 -77.44 -16.98 0.18
N THR A 641 -78.43 -16.62 1.02
CA THR A 641 -79.89 -16.68 0.78
C THR A 641 -80.67 -15.68 1.65
N SER A 642 -81.89 -15.31 1.23
CA SER A 642 -82.70 -14.21 1.78
C SER A 642 -83.33 -14.45 3.16
N GLU A 643 -83.11 -15.61 3.78
CA GLU A 643 -83.58 -15.88 5.15
C GLU A 643 -82.51 -15.62 6.22
N ASP A 644 -81.22 -15.77 5.89
CA ASP A 644 -80.10 -15.46 6.80
C ASP A 644 -79.89 -13.95 7.00
N GLU A 645 -80.35 -13.12 6.06
CA GLU A 645 -80.19 -11.66 6.11
C GLU A 645 -81.05 -11.00 7.22
N LYS A 646 -82.15 -11.65 7.62
CA LYS A 646 -82.99 -11.17 8.74
C LYS A 646 -82.39 -11.54 10.10
N GLU A 647 -81.81 -12.72 10.23
CA GLU A 647 -81.16 -13.18 11.46
C GLU A 647 -79.83 -12.44 11.69
N PHE A 648 -79.07 -12.20 10.61
CA PHE A 648 -77.84 -11.41 10.62
C PHE A 648 -78.09 -9.94 11.00
N ASN A 649 -79.17 -9.32 10.52
CA ASN A 649 -79.50 -7.93 10.89
C ASN A 649 -79.98 -7.81 12.36
N GLN A 650 -80.63 -8.82 12.92
CA GLN A 650 -80.94 -8.87 14.35
C GLN A 650 -79.68 -9.05 15.22
N LEU A 651 -78.73 -9.89 14.78
CA LEU A 651 -77.42 -10.05 15.43
C LEU A 651 -76.55 -8.79 15.32
N LYS A 652 -76.62 -8.07 14.20
CA LYS A 652 -75.90 -6.80 13.98
C LYS A 652 -76.42 -5.68 14.88
N GLN A 653 -77.73 -5.62 15.11
CA GLN A 653 -78.32 -4.69 16.10
C GLN A 653 -77.96 -5.05 17.55
N LYS A 654 -77.89 -6.35 17.90
CA LYS A 654 -77.37 -6.78 19.22
C LYS A 654 -75.89 -6.45 19.40
N LYS A 655 -75.06 -6.65 18.38
CA LYS A 655 -73.63 -6.28 18.41
C LYS A 655 -73.42 -4.77 18.50
N GLN A 656 -74.22 -3.96 17.80
CA GLN A 656 -74.15 -2.49 17.93
C GLN A 656 -74.58 -1.97 19.31
N GLN A 657 -75.46 -2.70 20.01
CA GLN A 657 -75.78 -2.40 21.42
C GLN A 657 -74.70 -2.88 22.40
N GLU A 658 -73.92 -3.91 22.05
CA GLU A 658 -72.79 -4.41 22.86
C GLU A 658 -71.46 -3.67 22.60
N GLU A 659 -71.20 -3.19 21.38
CA GLU A 659 -70.02 -2.38 21.02
C GLU A 659 -70.04 -0.99 21.67
N ASN A 660 -71.21 -0.47 22.04
CA ASN A 660 -71.33 0.74 22.86
C ASN A 660 -70.91 0.56 24.34
N LYS A 661 -70.33 -0.59 24.72
CA LYS A 661 -69.80 -0.83 26.08
C LYS A 661 -68.28 -0.96 26.22
N LYS A 662 -67.46 -0.75 25.18
CA LYS A 662 -65.99 -0.53 25.33
C LYS A 662 -65.46 0.44 24.27
N PRO A 663 -65.03 1.65 24.68
CA PRO A 663 -63.59 1.89 24.79
C PRO A 663 -63.21 2.74 26.03
N ARG A 664 -62.33 2.20 26.88
CA ARG A 664 -61.54 2.93 27.89
C ARG A 664 -60.27 2.14 28.14
N ALA A 665 -59.25 2.38 27.31
CA ALA A 665 -57.90 1.87 27.54
C ALA A 665 -56.89 2.63 26.65
N VAL A 666 -57.21 2.85 25.38
CA VAL A 666 -56.28 3.51 24.45
C VAL A 666 -56.27 5.03 24.66
N ASP A 667 -57.44 5.65 24.85
CA ASP A 667 -57.53 7.09 25.12
C ASP A 667 -56.99 7.47 26.51
N ASP A 668 -57.08 6.55 27.49
CA ASP A 668 -56.55 6.78 28.83
C ASP A 668 -55.02 6.68 28.84
N VAL A 669 -54.43 5.75 28.07
CA VAL A 669 -52.97 5.66 27.87
C VAL A 669 -52.45 6.86 27.08
N LYS A 670 -53.19 7.31 26.06
CA LYS A 670 -52.81 8.48 25.27
C LYS A 670 -52.86 9.76 26.10
N LYS A 671 -53.88 9.94 26.95
CA LYS A 671 -53.95 11.05 27.91
C LYS A 671 -52.89 10.96 29.01
N ALA A 672 -52.57 9.77 29.50
CA ALA A 672 -51.49 9.59 30.47
C ALA A 672 -50.14 9.97 29.86
N PHE A 673 -49.88 9.56 28.62
CA PHE A 673 -48.66 9.91 27.90
C PHE A 673 -48.58 11.40 27.57
N GLU A 674 -49.69 12.02 27.12
CA GLU A 674 -49.76 13.46 26.87
C GLU A 674 -49.51 14.27 28.15
N ASN A 675 -50.09 13.85 29.29
CA ASN A 675 -49.83 14.50 30.58
C ASN A 675 -48.38 14.33 31.07
N GLU A 676 -47.75 13.19 30.82
CA GLU A 676 -46.36 12.93 31.22
C GLU A 676 -45.36 13.73 30.37
N VAL A 677 -45.65 13.87 29.08
CA VAL A 677 -44.89 14.75 28.16
C VAL A 677 -45.08 16.24 28.52
N GLU A 678 -46.28 16.64 28.91
CA GLU A 678 -46.57 18.00 29.38
C GLU A 678 -45.84 18.29 30.70
N GLN A 679 -45.80 17.35 31.65
CA GLN A 679 -45.04 17.47 32.89
C GLN A 679 -43.53 17.55 32.64
N GLN A 680 -42.98 16.76 31.71
CA GLN A 680 -41.56 16.85 31.35
C GLN A 680 -41.22 18.18 30.68
N ARG A 681 -42.08 18.69 29.80
CA ARG A 681 -41.91 20.03 29.22
C ARG A 681 -42.00 21.15 30.25
N GLN A 682 -42.89 21.02 31.23
CA GLN A 682 -42.97 21.98 32.32
C GLN A 682 -41.72 21.93 33.20
N LEU A 683 -41.18 20.74 33.50
CA LEU A 683 -39.92 20.58 34.23
C LEU A 683 -38.71 21.14 33.47
N GLU A 684 -38.62 20.94 32.15
CA GLU A 684 -37.57 21.53 31.30
C GLU A 684 -37.67 23.05 31.25
N ASN A 685 -38.88 23.61 31.05
CA ASN A 685 -39.07 25.06 31.08
C ASN A 685 -38.79 25.66 32.46
N THR A 686 -39.12 24.96 33.55
CA THR A 686 -38.79 25.41 34.91
C THR A 686 -37.28 25.33 35.16
N HIS A 687 -36.58 24.33 34.61
CA HIS A 687 -35.12 24.22 34.69
C HIS A 687 -34.43 25.34 33.92
N ASP A 688 -34.90 25.64 32.70
CA ASP A 688 -34.37 26.72 31.88
C ASP A 688 -34.67 28.10 32.49
N ASP A 689 -35.85 28.30 33.10
CA ASP A 689 -36.18 29.52 33.85
C ASP A 689 -35.33 29.65 35.13
N ILE A 690 -35.07 28.56 35.87
CA ILE A 690 -34.18 28.55 37.03
C ILE A 690 -32.73 28.86 36.62
N MET A 691 -32.26 28.30 35.50
CA MET A 691 -30.91 28.56 35.00
C MET A 691 -30.77 29.99 34.46
N ALA A 692 -31.81 30.53 33.81
CA ALA A 692 -31.86 31.94 33.41
C ALA A 692 -31.92 32.89 34.61
N HIS A 693 -32.62 32.53 35.69
CA HIS A 693 -32.65 33.32 36.93
C HIS A 693 -31.32 33.22 37.69
N MET A 694 -30.68 32.05 37.74
CA MET A 694 -29.34 31.88 38.33
C MET A 694 -28.24 32.61 37.55
N MET A 695 -28.40 32.79 36.24
CA MET A 695 -27.49 33.59 35.42
C MET A 695 -27.71 35.10 35.60
N ASN A 696 -28.95 35.56 35.83
CA ASN A 696 -29.26 36.98 36.06
C ASN A 696 -29.03 37.47 37.52
N VAL A 697 -28.92 36.57 38.50
CA VAL A 697 -28.62 36.93 39.90
C VAL A 697 -27.11 37.13 40.16
N ASN A 698 -26.24 36.76 39.20
CA ASN A 698 -24.78 36.91 39.31
C ASN A 698 -24.22 38.21 38.71
N GLU A 699 -25.06 39.12 38.18
CA GLU A 699 -24.60 40.40 37.62
C GLU A 699 -24.90 41.63 38.49
N ASP A 700 -25.68 41.52 39.58
CA ASP A 700 -25.95 42.64 40.49
C ASP A 700 -25.78 42.21 41.96
N ASN A 701 -24.56 42.29 42.50
CA ASN A 701 -24.25 42.85 43.82
C ASN A 701 -22.75 42.73 44.18
N GLU A 702 -22.10 43.90 44.30
CA GLU A 702 -20.85 44.08 45.00
C GLU A 702 -21.02 43.84 46.51
N THR A 703 -20.03 43.16 47.10
CA THR A 703 -19.56 43.30 48.50
C THR A 703 -20.60 43.27 49.62
N THR A 704 -20.71 42.16 50.36
CA THR A 704 -20.41 42.14 51.82
C THR A 704 -20.36 40.72 52.38
N ASP A 705 -19.23 40.48 53.06
CA ASP A 705 -18.95 39.66 54.25
C ASP A 705 -19.99 38.69 54.88
N ILE A 706 -19.40 37.58 55.35
CA ILE A 706 -19.64 36.87 56.63
C ILE A 706 -20.70 35.75 56.65
N ASP A 707 -20.19 34.52 56.77
CA ASP A 707 -20.25 33.75 58.03
C ASP A 707 -21.52 33.94 58.88
N ASP A 708 -22.68 33.53 58.35
CA ASP A 708 -23.83 33.12 59.16
C ASP A 708 -24.86 32.41 58.26
N LEU A 709 -25.56 31.41 58.81
CA LEU A 709 -26.61 30.57 58.20
C LEU A 709 -26.18 29.20 57.65
N LEU A 710 -25.17 28.58 58.27
CA LEU A 710 -25.30 27.17 58.65
C LEU A 710 -26.24 27.09 59.86
N THR A 711 -27.55 26.98 59.64
CA THR A 711 -28.52 26.37 60.58
C THR A 711 -29.94 26.45 60.01
N GLN A 712 -30.67 25.33 60.12
CA GLN A 712 -32.11 25.15 59.83
C GLN A 712 -32.42 24.98 58.33
N THR A 713 -33.06 23.91 57.84
CA THR A 713 -34.11 23.08 58.45
C THR A 713 -34.25 21.76 57.68
N GLU A 714 -34.82 20.79 58.38
CA GLU A 714 -35.10 19.37 58.08
C GLU A 714 -35.71 19.02 56.71
#